data_AF-A0A7K2XE58-F1
#
_entry.id   AF-A0A7K2XE58-F1
#
_cell.length_a   1.000
_cell.length_b   1.000
_cell.length_c   1.000
_cell.angle_alpha   90.00
_cell.angle_beta   90.00
_cell.angle_gamma   90.00
#
_symmetry.space_group_name_H-M   'P 1'
#
loop_
_entity.id
_entity.type
_entity.pdbx_description
1 polymer ?
#
loop_
_entity_poly.entity_id
_entity_poly.type
_entity_poly.pdbx_seq_one_letter_code
_entity_poly.pdbx_strand_id
1 'polypeptide(L)'
;MEPALIGTRLASAAIGPLLKKLLVAEGPGAGLVPKGAEVRLSGLVSFRGEKRALTEKDVRGLAAALVERSRQGDGEPPFPADETEAVTDALAAHLLALGDLDMDDVQAVRLGHRDLARRLRAAAPAPDGLSTDSVLYLETLTEWACLHILEFFTKRSTFVARSLVEQTRAQAELLAKTDELIRRTPRADTRDAEFERRYLAHLAKKHGRLTIHGVDLRDAPEKWPLDVAYLSLQGVGAAEPDGRPDREADHIAAAAPGDSLSPATMAALRTMSAEAHRALLVSARRLLGSSENSRADRILARHDKVLLRGTAGSGKTTLVQWLAVSASGEEGADDMAYLRGRIPFVLPLRALTRHGERLPAPDRFLSAVDCPLSPPDGWADRVLAAGRGLVLVDGIDEIPEAERDRARRWLRDLLDSYDGNRWLVTSRPTAVRDDWLASDGFTELTLTPMSSSEVATFVRRWHRAAGPGAAPYEQPLLDALRTTPDVARLATNPLMCGLICALHHGRRGFLPRGRKALYDAALSMLLSRRDRERDMGTPYGIDLGDAPQIQLVQRLAYWLTLNGRTTMDRSRAESVVREAVPAVTEAAGYDAGAVFTHLLHRSGLLREPTEDTVDFVHRTFQDYLAAKALVDRWDIGVLSRHAADDQWEDVIRMAVGHARPRECAEIFEELLKAADAAPDRRTHLRVLVVAATALDHATEVAPEIRERILARAAETIPPRGANEARELASAGRAVLDLLPGPEGLDDESALAVVITATHITHDAALPYLARFAGHPFLPVRSQLMWGWTRFPMTAYTDEIIARLDTDSLDFTVVSDGQAAEILRLGLRPEGLDLRAGITPYGMSLLREAIGGARRLRIPGAFARFLDPLPSENALEVLTLDGFPEGGIDFLRRMTGLRMLKAHHSAPSGGEDWNVLAVLDELSSLVLHAKAVAAFPQSLRLPRTEKLLVRCDDDGAPLDVIARTFPSLVHLTLMGSFEGRVHDLAPLAPLTRLSSVTGLGDRFTGTEHLVPGVEIHT
;
A
#
# COMPACT_ATOMS: atom_id res chain seq x y z
N MET A 1 -35.41 27.84 -66.87
CA MET A 1 -34.56 26.91 -67.65
C MET A 1 -33.71 26.11 -66.66
N GLU A 2 -33.75 24.77 -66.66
CA GLU A 2 -32.87 24.00 -65.74
C GLU A 2 -31.39 24.15 -66.16
N PRO A 3 -30.44 24.32 -65.22
CA PRO A 3 -29.00 24.41 -65.52
C PRO A 3 -28.48 23.21 -66.32
N ALA A 4 -29.13 22.04 -66.17
CA ALA A 4 -28.83 20.82 -66.91
C ALA A 4 -29.07 20.95 -68.43
N LEU A 5 -30.01 21.79 -68.86
CA LEU A 5 -30.44 21.92 -70.26
C LEU A 5 -29.45 22.72 -71.13
N ILE A 6 -28.74 23.70 -70.56
CA ILE A 6 -27.63 24.40 -71.24
C ILE A 6 -26.40 23.48 -71.34
N GLY A 7 -26.13 22.68 -70.29
CA GLY A 7 -25.08 21.66 -70.27
C GLY A 7 -25.29 20.53 -71.28
N THR A 8 -26.54 20.17 -71.60
CA THR A 8 -26.85 19.21 -72.68
C THR A 8 -26.70 19.81 -74.09
N ARG A 9 -26.80 21.13 -74.25
CA ARG A 9 -26.63 21.82 -75.55
C ARG A 9 -25.16 22.08 -75.91
N LEU A 10 -24.27 22.10 -74.92
CA LEU A 10 -22.85 22.35 -75.09
C LEU A 10 -22.04 21.12 -74.65
N ALA A 11 -21.56 20.31 -75.59
CA ALA A 11 -20.66 19.22 -75.26
C ALA A 11 -19.36 19.77 -74.62
N SER A 12 -19.01 19.31 -73.41
CA SER A 12 -17.80 19.67 -72.65
C SER A 12 -16.50 19.66 -73.51
N ALA A 13 -16.42 18.74 -74.48
CA ALA A 13 -15.32 18.63 -75.44
C ALA A 13 -15.14 19.84 -76.39
N ALA A 14 -16.19 20.65 -76.61
CA ALA A 14 -16.17 21.80 -77.51
C ALA A 14 -15.85 23.14 -76.81
N ILE A 15 -16.14 23.26 -75.50
CA ILE A 15 -15.90 24.48 -74.70
C ILE A 15 -14.49 24.51 -74.12
N GLY A 16 -14.01 23.38 -73.59
CA GLY A 16 -12.71 23.29 -72.93
C GLY A 16 -11.56 23.93 -73.72
N PRO A 17 -11.41 23.68 -75.03
CA PRO A 17 -10.38 24.30 -75.85
C PRO A 17 -10.50 25.84 -75.98
N LEU A 18 -11.72 26.41 -75.93
CA LEU A 18 -11.92 27.86 -75.97
C LEU A 18 -11.54 28.50 -74.63
N LEU A 19 -11.99 27.93 -73.50
CA LEU A 19 -11.65 28.43 -72.18
C LEU A 19 -10.16 28.26 -71.85
N LYS A 20 -9.52 27.20 -72.36
CA LYS A 20 -8.08 27.00 -72.22
C LYS A 20 -7.27 28.18 -72.80
N LYS A 21 -7.78 28.84 -73.86
CA LYS A 21 -7.11 30.03 -74.44
C LYS A 21 -7.06 31.21 -73.48
N LEU A 22 -7.97 31.29 -72.50
CA LEU A 22 -7.97 32.33 -71.46
C LEU A 22 -6.82 32.18 -70.47
N LEU A 23 -6.14 31.02 -70.47
CA LEU A 23 -5.03 30.72 -69.58
C LEU A 23 -3.71 30.73 -70.36
N VAL A 24 -2.64 31.14 -69.70
CA VAL A 24 -1.29 31.14 -70.30
C VAL A 24 -0.87 29.71 -70.62
N ALA A 25 -0.46 29.46 -71.88
CA ALA A 25 0.08 28.16 -72.29
C ALA A 25 1.41 27.86 -71.56
N GLU A 26 1.55 26.65 -71.03
CA GLU A 26 2.80 26.23 -70.38
C GLU A 26 3.94 26.15 -71.42
N GLY A 27 5.07 26.78 -71.12
CA GLY A 27 6.33 26.40 -71.76
C GLY A 27 6.83 25.08 -71.16
N PRO A 28 7.55 24.23 -71.91
CA PRO A 28 8.14 23.02 -71.36
C PRO A 28 9.23 23.41 -70.36
N GLY A 29 8.93 23.31 -69.08
CA GLY A 29 9.94 23.52 -68.03
C GLY A 29 9.34 23.80 -66.66
N ALA A 30 9.81 23.05 -65.66
CA ALA A 30 9.64 23.36 -64.26
C ALA A 30 10.47 24.61 -63.91
N GLY A 31 9.97 25.78 -64.30
CA GLY A 31 10.54 27.05 -63.87
C GLY A 31 10.42 27.14 -62.36
N LEU A 32 11.56 27.08 -61.65
CA LEU A 32 11.64 27.37 -60.23
C LEU A 32 11.12 28.79 -60.01
N VAL A 33 9.90 28.91 -59.47
CA VAL A 33 9.38 30.20 -59.02
C VAL A 33 10.31 30.68 -57.92
N PRO A 34 10.96 31.86 -58.05
CA PRO A 34 11.85 32.36 -57.02
C PRO A 34 11.10 32.46 -55.68
N LYS A 35 11.77 32.06 -54.60
CA LYS A 35 11.23 32.05 -53.23
C LYS A 35 10.57 33.41 -52.93
N GLY A 36 9.24 33.42 -52.84
CA GLY A 36 8.45 34.59 -52.44
C GLY A 36 7.60 35.25 -53.53
N ALA A 37 7.62 34.80 -54.79
CA ALA A 37 6.69 35.31 -55.80
C ALA A 37 5.31 34.64 -55.64
N GLU A 38 4.34 35.37 -55.10
CA GLU A 38 2.92 34.95 -55.09
C GLU A 38 2.42 34.82 -56.53
N VAL A 39 2.05 33.61 -56.94
CA VAL A 39 1.48 33.38 -58.27
C VAL A 39 0.01 33.80 -58.22
N ARG A 40 -0.26 35.06 -58.56
CA ARG A 40 -1.64 35.59 -58.65
C ARG A 40 -2.34 35.11 -59.92
N LEU A 41 -3.67 35.00 -59.87
CA LEU A 41 -4.50 34.65 -61.05
C LEU A 41 -4.22 35.56 -62.25
N SER A 42 -3.91 36.84 -62.01
CA SER A 42 -3.49 37.82 -63.03
C SER A 42 -2.28 37.39 -63.87
N GLY A 43 -1.38 36.56 -63.33
CA GLY A 43 -0.24 35.98 -64.05
C GLY A 43 -0.53 34.62 -64.69
N LEU A 44 -1.71 34.05 -64.45
CA LEU A 44 -2.14 32.75 -64.98
C LEU A 44 -3.10 32.87 -66.17
N VAL A 45 -3.69 34.03 -66.37
CA VAL A 45 -4.57 34.35 -67.49
C VAL A 45 -3.80 34.95 -68.67
N SER A 46 -4.23 34.68 -69.89
CA SER A 46 -3.54 35.11 -71.12
C SER A 46 -3.88 36.53 -71.57
N PHE A 47 -4.75 37.25 -70.86
CA PHE A 47 -5.20 38.60 -71.22
C PHE A 47 -4.75 39.70 -70.23
N ARG A 48 -4.09 39.32 -69.13
CA ARG A 48 -3.54 40.19 -68.08
C ARG A 48 -2.14 39.68 -67.69
N GLY A 49 -1.35 40.52 -67.02
CA GLY A 49 0.02 40.19 -66.61
C GLY A 49 1.05 40.19 -67.74
N GLU A 50 2.27 39.74 -67.44
CA GLU A 50 3.44 39.83 -68.34
C GLU A 50 3.33 38.92 -69.58
N LYS A 51 2.55 37.84 -69.51
CA LYS A 51 2.37 36.84 -70.59
C LYS A 51 1.06 37.05 -71.36
N ARG A 52 0.71 38.31 -71.62
CA ARG A 52 -0.50 38.69 -72.35
C ARG A 52 -0.40 38.30 -73.83
N ALA A 53 -1.18 37.30 -74.24
CA ALA A 53 -1.34 36.84 -75.61
C ALA A 53 -2.72 37.17 -76.21
N LEU A 54 -3.70 37.52 -75.37
CA LEU A 54 -5.05 37.93 -75.77
C LEU A 54 -5.31 39.39 -75.40
N THR A 55 -5.99 40.11 -76.28
CA THR A 55 -6.60 41.42 -76.00
C THR A 55 -8.00 41.26 -75.42
N GLU A 56 -8.58 42.31 -74.84
CA GLU A 56 -9.98 42.28 -74.36
C GLU A 56 -10.96 41.97 -75.51
N LYS A 57 -10.65 42.44 -76.73
CA LYS A 57 -11.41 42.11 -77.94
C LYS A 57 -11.36 40.62 -78.26
N ASP A 58 -10.23 39.96 -78.02
CA ASP A 58 -10.10 38.51 -78.22
C ASP A 58 -10.88 37.72 -77.16
N VAL A 59 -10.90 38.19 -75.90
CA VAL A 59 -11.72 37.59 -74.84
C VAL A 59 -13.22 37.75 -75.12
N ARG A 60 -13.65 38.92 -75.61
CA ARG A 60 -15.02 39.13 -76.13
C ARG A 60 -15.33 38.18 -77.30
N GLY A 61 -14.37 37.96 -78.20
CA GLY A 61 -14.50 36.98 -79.29
C GLY A 61 -14.66 35.54 -78.78
N LEU A 62 -13.98 35.16 -77.69
CA LEU A 62 -14.16 33.86 -77.05
C LEU A 62 -15.53 33.74 -76.37
N ALA A 63 -15.97 34.80 -75.67
CA ALA A 63 -17.32 34.87 -75.09
C ALA A 63 -18.39 34.74 -76.17
N ALA A 64 -18.26 35.47 -77.29
CA ALA A 64 -19.17 35.39 -78.43
C ALA A 64 -19.24 33.97 -79.00
N ALA A 65 -18.08 33.30 -79.15
CA ALA A 65 -18.03 31.93 -79.62
C ALA A 65 -18.69 30.93 -78.65
N LEU A 66 -18.61 31.17 -77.33
CA LEU A 66 -19.29 30.36 -76.32
C LEU A 66 -20.81 30.57 -76.37
N VAL A 67 -21.25 31.82 -76.47
CA VAL A 67 -22.66 32.20 -76.58
C VAL A 67 -23.27 31.63 -77.86
N GLU A 68 -22.62 31.82 -79.00
CA GLU A 68 -23.10 31.32 -80.30
C GLU A 68 -23.19 29.79 -80.33
N ARG A 69 -22.17 29.08 -79.84
CA ARG A 69 -22.19 27.60 -79.79
C ARG A 69 -23.30 27.05 -78.90
N SER A 70 -23.71 27.79 -77.87
CA SER A 70 -24.83 27.40 -77.02
C SER A 70 -26.20 27.57 -77.70
N ARG A 71 -26.27 28.43 -78.73
CA ARG A 71 -27.48 28.74 -79.49
C ARG A 71 -27.69 27.79 -80.68
N GLN A 72 -26.66 27.13 -81.18
CA GLN A 72 -26.71 26.23 -82.35
C GLN A 72 -27.27 24.81 -82.08
N GLY A 73 -27.88 24.56 -80.90
CA GLY A 73 -28.53 23.27 -80.60
C GLY A 73 -29.98 23.20 -81.09
N ASP A 74 -30.51 22.00 -81.32
CA ASP A 74 -31.85 21.71 -81.89
C ASP A 74 -33.06 22.09 -80.97
N GLY A 75 -33.00 23.18 -80.20
CA GLY A 75 -34.06 23.60 -79.26
C GLY A 75 -34.32 25.11 -79.21
N GLU A 76 -35.33 25.52 -78.42
CA GLU A 76 -35.74 26.92 -78.25
C GLU A 76 -34.57 27.81 -77.77
N PRO A 77 -34.33 28.99 -78.36
CA PRO A 77 -33.18 29.83 -78.02
C PRO A 77 -33.15 30.16 -76.52
N PRO A 78 -31.98 30.12 -75.87
CA PRO A 78 -31.87 30.21 -74.42
C PRO A 78 -32.25 31.60 -73.85
N PHE A 79 -32.33 32.62 -74.69
CA PHE A 79 -32.71 33.99 -74.36
C PHE A 79 -33.00 34.79 -75.66
N PRO A 80 -33.66 35.98 -75.58
CA PRO A 80 -34.05 36.78 -76.74
C PRO A 80 -32.89 37.15 -77.68
N ALA A 81 -33.12 37.14 -78.99
CA ALA A 81 -32.06 37.33 -79.99
C ALA A 81 -31.46 38.76 -79.97
N ASP A 82 -32.27 39.76 -79.62
CA ASP A 82 -31.88 41.16 -79.46
C ASP A 82 -30.95 41.42 -78.27
N GLU A 83 -30.92 40.52 -77.27
CA GLU A 83 -30.04 40.63 -76.09
C GLU A 83 -28.68 39.94 -76.28
N THR A 84 -28.43 39.30 -77.43
CA THR A 84 -27.21 38.49 -77.68
C THR A 84 -25.91 39.26 -77.52
N GLU A 85 -25.87 40.51 -77.96
CA GLU A 85 -24.67 41.34 -77.83
C GLU A 85 -24.41 41.73 -76.36
N ALA A 86 -25.46 42.10 -75.61
CA ALA A 86 -25.36 42.44 -74.21
C ALA A 86 -24.97 41.23 -73.33
N VAL A 87 -25.51 40.04 -73.61
CA VAL A 87 -25.12 38.78 -72.95
C VAL A 87 -23.67 38.41 -73.25
N THR A 88 -23.23 38.57 -74.50
CA THR A 88 -21.83 38.32 -74.89
C THR A 88 -20.87 39.23 -74.13
N ASP A 89 -21.25 40.49 -73.94
CA ASP A 89 -20.43 41.50 -73.28
C ASP A 89 -20.34 41.28 -71.78
N ALA A 90 -21.46 40.93 -71.15
CA ALA A 90 -21.49 40.56 -69.75
C ALA A 90 -20.64 39.30 -69.47
N LEU A 91 -20.73 38.28 -70.32
CA LEU A 91 -19.89 37.09 -70.18
C LEU A 91 -18.39 37.43 -70.38
N ALA A 92 -18.06 38.26 -71.36
CA ALA A 92 -16.68 38.72 -71.57
C ALA A 92 -16.14 39.45 -70.34
N ALA A 93 -16.96 40.32 -69.72
CA ALA A 93 -16.60 41.03 -68.49
C ALA A 93 -16.39 40.08 -67.31
N HIS A 94 -17.26 39.08 -67.11
CA HIS A 94 -17.06 38.04 -66.08
C HIS A 94 -15.73 37.28 -66.27
N LEU A 95 -15.41 36.91 -67.52
CA LEU A 95 -14.18 36.18 -67.83
C LEU A 95 -12.93 37.06 -67.64
N LEU A 96 -13.00 38.35 -67.98
CA LEU A 96 -11.91 39.31 -67.75
C LEU A 96 -11.67 39.55 -66.26
N ALA A 97 -12.73 39.59 -65.44
CA ALA A 97 -12.64 39.79 -63.99
C ALA A 97 -11.79 38.72 -63.27
N LEU A 98 -11.58 37.55 -63.89
CA LEU A 98 -10.69 36.50 -63.36
C LEU A 98 -9.26 37.01 -63.17
N GLY A 99 -8.80 37.90 -64.05
CA GLY A 99 -7.47 38.51 -63.97
C GLY A 99 -7.34 39.59 -62.89
N ASP A 100 -8.44 40.01 -62.26
CA ASP A 100 -8.49 41.07 -61.25
C ASP A 100 -8.69 40.54 -59.83
N LEU A 101 -8.94 39.23 -59.65
CA LEU A 101 -9.11 38.63 -58.35
C LEU A 101 -7.78 38.51 -57.59
N ASP A 102 -7.75 39.06 -56.37
CA ASP A 102 -6.60 38.98 -55.46
C ASP A 102 -6.49 37.60 -54.79
N MET A 103 -6.20 36.58 -55.58
CA MET A 103 -5.99 35.21 -55.11
C MET A 103 -5.07 34.43 -56.05
N ASP A 104 -4.68 33.23 -55.64
CA ASP A 104 -4.00 32.26 -56.49
C ASP A 104 -4.91 31.10 -56.94
N ASP A 105 -4.35 30.22 -57.76
CA ASP A 105 -5.01 29.02 -58.26
C ASP A 105 -5.37 28.01 -57.16
N VAL A 106 -4.56 27.86 -56.11
CA VAL A 106 -4.83 26.95 -54.98
C VAL A 106 -6.01 27.45 -54.16
N GLN A 107 -6.06 28.76 -53.89
CA GLN A 107 -7.16 29.44 -53.23
C GLN A 107 -8.44 29.37 -54.06
N ALA A 108 -8.36 29.58 -55.38
CA ALA A 108 -9.49 29.46 -56.28
C ALA A 108 -10.07 28.03 -56.30
N VAL A 109 -9.22 26.99 -56.32
CA VAL A 109 -9.65 25.59 -56.26
C VAL A 109 -10.30 25.26 -54.92
N ARG A 110 -9.72 25.73 -53.79
CA ARG A 110 -10.33 25.56 -52.45
C ARG A 110 -11.68 26.25 -52.32
N LEU A 111 -11.86 27.40 -52.97
CA LEU A 111 -13.11 28.15 -52.97
C LEU A 111 -14.22 27.42 -53.73
N GLY A 112 -13.87 26.69 -54.79
CA GLY A 112 -14.83 25.95 -55.62
C GLY A 112 -15.48 26.80 -56.71
N HIS A 113 -16.01 26.15 -57.75
CA HIS A 113 -16.40 26.81 -59.00
C HIS A 113 -17.63 27.73 -58.85
N ARG A 114 -18.60 27.37 -58.01
CA ARG A 114 -19.82 28.17 -57.77
C ARG A 114 -19.49 29.50 -57.11
N ASP A 115 -18.61 29.45 -56.12
CA ASP A 115 -18.25 30.59 -55.30
C ASP A 115 -17.30 31.51 -56.07
N LEU A 116 -16.40 30.93 -56.87
CA LEU A 116 -15.60 31.67 -57.83
C LEU A 116 -16.49 32.40 -58.85
N ALA A 117 -17.49 31.72 -59.43
CA ALA A 117 -18.43 32.35 -60.35
C ALA A 117 -19.19 33.50 -59.71
N ARG A 118 -19.68 33.33 -58.46
CA ARG A 118 -20.30 34.43 -57.70
C ARG A 118 -19.36 35.63 -57.54
N ARG A 119 -18.07 35.39 -57.25
CA ARG A 119 -17.09 36.48 -57.16
C ARG A 119 -16.84 37.17 -58.49
N LEU A 120 -16.77 36.44 -59.61
CA LEU A 120 -16.63 37.04 -60.94
C LEU A 120 -17.82 37.91 -61.32
N ARG A 121 -19.05 37.43 -61.06
CA ARG A 121 -20.28 38.21 -61.30
C ARG A 121 -20.36 39.46 -60.43
N ALA A 122 -19.94 39.36 -59.16
CA ALA A 122 -19.89 40.51 -58.26
C ALA A 122 -18.82 41.53 -58.68
N ALA A 123 -17.69 41.07 -59.24
CA ALA A 123 -16.60 41.93 -59.71
C ALA A 123 -16.94 42.64 -61.03
N ALA A 124 -17.78 42.05 -61.88
CA ALA A 124 -18.23 42.64 -63.14
C ALA A 124 -19.75 42.42 -63.32
N PRO A 125 -20.62 43.23 -62.69
CA PRO A 125 -22.07 43.06 -62.79
C PRO A 125 -22.57 43.18 -64.24
N ALA A 126 -23.55 42.37 -64.60
CA ALA A 126 -24.22 42.48 -65.91
C ALA A 126 -25.00 43.81 -66.03
N PRO A 127 -25.15 44.38 -67.24
CA PRO A 127 -25.86 45.64 -67.45
C PRO A 127 -27.34 45.54 -67.10
N ASP A 128 -27.90 46.64 -66.58
CA ASP A 128 -29.32 46.75 -66.26
C ASP A 128 -30.17 46.63 -67.54
N GLY A 129 -31.28 45.89 -67.46
CA GLY A 129 -32.25 45.74 -68.55
C GLY A 129 -32.21 44.39 -69.30
N LEU A 130 -31.36 43.44 -68.90
CA LEU A 130 -31.42 42.07 -69.42
C LEU A 130 -32.64 41.30 -68.88
N SER A 131 -33.24 40.46 -69.74
CA SER A 131 -34.31 39.55 -69.34
C SER A 131 -33.87 38.55 -68.26
N THR A 132 -34.83 38.02 -67.49
CA THR A 132 -34.57 37.01 -66.46
C THR A 132 -33.88 35.76 -67.02
N ASP A 133 -34.23 35.36 -68.24
CA ASP A 133 -33.60 34.21 -68.91
C ASP A 133 -32.15 34.49 -69.31
N SER A 134 -31.83 35.70 -69.79
CA SER A 134 -30.44 36.15 -70.06
C SER A 134 -29.58 36.16 -68.80
N VAL A 135 -30.13 36.62 -67.67
CA VAL A 135 -29.41 36.62 -66.38
C VAL A 135 -29.14 35.18 -65.94
N LEU A 136 -30.16 34.31 -65.93
CA LEU A 136 -30.01 32.90 -65.52
C LEU A 136 -29.02 32.14 -66.43
N TYR A 137 -29.03 32.44 -67.73
CA TYR A 137 -28.09 31.91 -68.70
C TYR A 137 -26.64 32.35 -68.37
N LEU A 138 -26.42 33.65 -68.13
CA LEU A 138 -25.11 34.18 -67.74
C LEU A 138 -24.61 33.54 -66.44
N GLU A 139 -25.49 33.36 -65.46
CA GLU A 139 -25.14 32.70 -64.21
C GLU A 139 -24.64 31.27 -64.43
N THR A 140 -25.39 30.51 -65.21
CA THR A 140 -25.10 29.11 -65.51
C THR A 140 -23.80 28.98 -66.31
N LEU A 141 -23.63 29.78 -67.35
CA LEU A 141 -22.46 29.70 -68.21
C LEU A 141 -21.17 30.16 -67.51
N THR A 142 -21.27 31.16 -66.62
CA THR A 142 -20.14 31.60 -65.79
C THR A 142 -19.73 30.52 -64.78
N GLU A 143 -20.69 29.83 -64.16
CA GLU A 143 -20.41 28.70 -63.26
C GLU A 143 -19.68 27.55 -63.98
N TRP A 144 -20.12 27.22 -65.20
CA TRP A 144 -19.47 26.22 -66.06
C TRP A 144 -18.07 26.64 -66.50
N ALA A 145 -17.88 27.93 -66.85
CA ALA A 145 -16.56 28.44 -67.18
C ALA A 145 -15.60 28.30 -66.00
N CYS A 146 -16.03 28.68 -64.79
CA CYS A 146 -15.25 28.51 -63.56
C CYS A 146 -14.90 27.05 -63.29
N LEU A 147 -15.82 26.10 -63.52
CA LEU A 147 -15.56 24.69 -63.32
C LEU A 147 -14.38 24.21 -64.17
N HIS A 148 -14.38 24.53 -65.46
CA HIS A 148 -13.28 24.17 -66.36
C HIS A 148 -11.99 24.93 -66.05
N ILE A 149 -12.07 26.20 -65.66
CA ILE A 149 -10.90 26.98 -65.24
C ILE A 149 -10.22 26.32 -64.02
N LEU A 150 -11.00 25.91 -63.01
CA LEU A 150 -10.46 25.19 -61.85
C LEU A 150 -9.89 23.83 -62.23
N GLU A 151 -10.54 23.11 -63.15
CA GLU A 151 -10.01 21.85 -63.69
C GLU A 151 -8.67 22.05 -64.42
N PHE A 152 -8.48 23.17 -65.11
CA PHE A 152 -7.19 23.49 -65.71
C PHE A 152 -6.13 23.82 -64.67
N PHE A 153 -6.48 24.53 -63.60
CA PHE A 153 -5.56 24.82 -62.50
C PHE A 153 -5.05 23.55 -61.81
N THR A 154 -5.92 22.59 -61.54
CA THR A 154 -5.52 21.33 -60.90
C THR A 154 -4.62 20.45 -61.78
N LYS A 155 -4.66 20.63 -63.10
CA LYS A 155 -3.83 19.90 -64.08
C LYS A 155 -2.45 20.53 -64.31
N ARG A 156 -2.13 21.68 -63.72
CA ARG A 156 -0.82 22.34 -63.91
C ARG A 156 0.27 21.65 -63.12
N SER A 157 1.46 21.56 -63.72
CA SER A 157 2.61 20.84 -63.16
C SER A 157 3.09 21.38 -61.79
N THR A 158 2.86 22.66 -61.51
CA THR A 158 3.27 23.33 -60.26
C THR A 158 2.21 23.33 -59.16
N PHE A 159 0.98 22.88 -59.46
CA PHE A 159 -0.16 22.92 -58.54
C PHE A 159 0.01 21.97 -57.34
N VAL A 160 0.48 20.75 -57.58
CA VAL A 160 0.65 19.72 -56.53
C VAL A 160 1.67 20.16 -55.47
N ALA A 161 2.84 20.64 -55.90
CA ALA A 161 3.88 21.11 -55.00
C ALA A 161 3.43 22.30 -54.14
N ARG A 162 2.68 23.24 -54.72
CA ARG A 162 2.16 24.42 -54.00
C ARG A 162 1.02 24.07 -53.04
N SER A 163 0.13 23.17 -53.45
CA SER A 163 -0.95 22.66 -52.59
C SER A 163 -0.41 21.98 -51.34
N LEU A 164 0.68 21.22 -51.46
CA LEU A 164 1.36 20.59 -50.32
C LEU A 164 1.98 21.60 -49.36
N VAL A 165 2.64 22.65 -49.86
CA VAL A 165 3.21 23.71 -49.00
C VAL A 165 2.12 24.44 -48.20
N GLU A 166 1.01 24.78 -48.86
CA GLU A 166 -0.13 25.43 -48.20
C GLU A 166 -0.85 24.50 -47.22
N GLN A 167 -0.88 23.19 -47.48
CA GLN A 167 -1.43 22.21 -46.53
C GLN A 167 -0.55 22.10 -45.27
N THR A 168 0.77 22.07 -45.42
CA THR A 168 1.72 22.03 -44.30
C THR A 168 1.62 23.29 -43.43
N ARG A 169 1.48 24.47 -44.03
CA ARG A 169 1.28 25.73 -43.29
C ARG A 169 -0.01 25.72 -42.47
N ALA A 170 -1.12 25.29 -43.06
CA ALA A 170 -2.41 25.20 -42.38
C ALA A 170 -2.37 24.20 -41.20
N GLN A 171 -1.69 23.06 -41.36
CA GLN A 171 -1.51 22.10 -40.27
C GLN A 171 -0.70 22.67 -39.10
N ALA A 172 0.38 23.41 -39.38
CA ALA A 172 1.20 24.04 -38.34
C ALA A 172 0.40 25.08 -37.53
N GLU A 173 -0.44 25.87 -38.19
CA GLU A 173 -1.28 26.88 -37.51
C GLU A 173 -2.36 26.22 -36.62
N LEU A 174 -2.93 25.10 -37.08
CA LEU A 174 -3.94 24.37 -36.32
C LEU A 174 -3.35 23.69 -35.07
N LEU A 175 -2.11 23.19 -35.18
CA LEU A 175 -1.35 22.68 -34.05
C LEU A 175 -1.11 23.78 -33.00
N ALA A 176 -0.63 24.95 -33.43
CA ALA A 176 -0.38 26.09 -32.54
C ALA A 176 -1.65 26.57 -31.82
N LYS A 177 -2.79 26.62 -32.50
CA LYS A 177 -4.09 26.96 -31.87
C LYS A 177 -4.55 25.91 -30.87
N THR A 178 -4.29 24.64 -31.15
CA THR A 178 -4.62 23.52 -30.24
C THR A 178 -3.75 23.57 -28.97
N ASP A 179 -2.45 23.83 -29.12
CA ASP A 179 -1.52 23.97 -28.00
C ASP A 179 -1.86 25.16 -27.08
N GLU A 180 -2.37 26.25 -27.66
CA GLU A 180 -2.83 27.41 -26.89
C GLU A 180 -4.12 27.13 -26.10
N LEU A 181 -5.07 26.37 -26.68
CA LEU A 181 -6.29 25.94 -26.00
C LEU A 181 -6.00 25.02 -24.81
N ILE A 182 -5.07 24.07 -24.96
CA ILE A 182 -4.64 23.17 -23.89
C ILE A 182 -4.06 23.96 -22.70
N ARG A 183 -3.30 25.03 -22.97
CA ARG A 183 -2.69 25.88 -21.94
C ARG A 183 -3.72 26.70 -21.15
N ARG A 184 -4.77 27.19 -21.81
CA ARG A 184 -5.76 28.09 -21.18
C ARG A 184 -6.83 27.38 -20.36
N THR A 185 -7.12 26.11 -20.65
CA THR A 185 -8.12 25.34 -19.90
C THR A 185 -7.57 23.95 -19.56
N PRO A 186 -6.70 23.84 -18.54
CA PRO A 186 -6.19 22.54 -18.12
C PRO A 186 -7.35 21.68 -17.62
N ARG A 187 -7.44 20.43 -18.08
CA ARG A 187 -8.34 19.43 -17.50
C ARG A 187 -8.00 19.23 -16.02
N ALA A 188 -8.97 18.83 -15.21
CA ALA A 188 -8.77 18.56 -13.77
C ALA A 188 -7.56 17.64 -13.53
N ASP A 189 -7.42 16.60 -14.34
CA ASP A 189 -6.30 15.64 -14.30
C ASP A 189 -4.92 16.29 -14.46
N THR A 190 -4.81 17.38 -15.25
CA THR A 190 -3.54 18.08 -15.46
C THR A 190 -3.16 18.93 -14.25
N ARG A 191 -4.15 19.55 -13.59
CA ARG A 191 -3.93 20.32 -12.34
C ARG A 191 -3.57 19.39 -11.18
N ASP A 192 -4.24 18.24 -11.11
CA ASP A 192 -3.98 17.21 -10.11
C ASP A 192 -2.56 16.66 -10.29
N ALA A 193 -2.14 16.31 -11.51
CA ALA A 193 -0.79 15.81 -11.78
C ALA A 193 0.32 16.84 -11.47
N GLU A 194 0.10 18.13 -11.76
CA GLU A 194 1.05 19.19 -11.41
C GLU A 194 1.16 19.36 -9.89
N PHE A 195 0.03 19.35 -9.19
CA PHE A 195 -0.01 19.41 -7.74
C PHE A 195 0.66 18.19 -7.11
N GLU A 196 0.35 16.98 -7.57
CA GLU A 196 0.94 15.72 -7.11
C GLU A 196 2.47 15.74 -7.19
N ARG A 197 3.05 16.19 -8.31
CA ARG A 197 4.52 16.33 -8.43
C ARG A 197 5.11 17.26 -7.36
N ARG A 198 4.49 18.42 -7.13
CA ARG A 198 4.93 19.38 -6.11
C ARG A 198 4.77 18.82 -4.70
N TYR A 199 3.68 18.11 -4.45
CA TYR A 199 3.35 17.49 -3.18
C TYR A 199 4.32 16.34 -2.84
N LEU A 200 4.58 15.42 -3.79
CA LEU A 200 5.56 14.34 -3.63
C LEU A 200 6.98 14.88 -3.40
N ALA A 201 7.39 15.93 -4.14
CA ALA A 201 8.68 16.59 -3.90
C ALA A 201 8.76 17.23 -2.50
N HIS A 202 7.66 17.80 -2.01
CA HIS A 202 7.57 18.31 -0.63
C HIS A 202 7.69 17.19 0.40
N LEU A 203 7.01 16.05 0.20
CA LEU A 203 7.10 14.88 1.09
C LEU A 203 8.52 14.29 1.11
N ALA A 204 9.15 14.12 -0.05
CA ALA A 204 10.54 13.66 -0.14
C ALA A 204 11.49 14.60 0.62
N LYS A 205 11.28 15.92 0.55
CA LYS A 205 12.07 16.89 1.32
C LYS A 205 11.77 16.86 2.82
N LYS A 206 10.49 16.74 3.21
CA LYS A 206 10.02 16.76 4.62
C LYS A 206 10.40 15.48 5.37
N HIS A 207 10.23 14.32 4.73
CA HIS A 207 10.41 13.00 5.34
C HIS A 207 11.68 12.26 4.90
N GLY A 208 12.33 12.66 3.80
CA GLY A 208 13.55 12.03 3.28
C GLY A 208 14.80 12.27 4.11
N ARG A 209 14.64 12.83 5.32
CA ARG A 209 15.74 13.11 6.24
C ARG A 209 15.43 12.53 7.62
N LEU A 210 16.27 11.62 8.10
CA LEU A 210 16.22 11.15 9.47
C LEU A 210 17.17 11.97 10.35
N THR A 211 16.67 12.42 11.50
CA THR A 211 17.51 12.87 12.61
C THR A 211 17.87 11.64 13.45
N ILE A 212 19.01 10.99 13.17
CA ILE A 212 19.53 9.97 14.09
C ILE A 212 20.00 10.71 15.34
N HIS A 213 19.18 10.64 16.39
CA HIS A 213 19.40 11.15 17.75
C HIS A 213 20.64 12.02 17.96
N GLY A 214 20.50 13.29 17.55
CA GLY A 214 20.92 14.46 18.32
C GLY A 214 22.41 14.66 18.59
N VAL A 215 23.31 13.84 18.06
CA VAL A 215 24.73 14.14 18.15
C VAL A 215 25.14 14.79 16.84
N ASP A 216 25.11 16.11 16.83
CA ASP A 216 26.02 16.87 15.97
C ASP A 216 27.43 16.35 16.29
N LEU A 217 27.94 15.56 15.36
CA LEU A 217 29.34 15.18 15.35
C LEU A 217 30.01 16.22 14.47
N ARG A 218 31.14 16.77 14.94
CA ARG A 218 32.00 17.74 14.23
C ARG A 218 32.15 17.53 12.72
N ASP A 219 31.95 16.29 12.24
CA ASP A 219 32.18 15.86 10.86
C ASP A 219 30.98 15.12 10.19
N ALA A 220 29.78 15.09 10.79
CA ALA A 220 28.61 14.40 10.24
C ALA A 220 27.40 15.34 10.02
N PRO A 221 26.60 15.15 8.96
CA PRO A 221 25.47 16.04 8.68
C PRO A 221 24.37 15.94 9.75
N GLU A 222 23.83 17.09 10.20
CA GLU A 222 22.69 17.23 11.14
C GLU A 222 21.45 16.39 10.75
N LYS A 223 21.29 16.08 9.46
CA LYS A 223 20.12 15.42 8.88
C LYS A 223 20.54 14.42 7.80
N TRP A 224 20.22 13.16 8.02
CA TRP A 224 20.68 12.02 7.22
C TRP A 224 19.70 11.66 6.11
N PRO A 225 20.14 11.39 4.88
CA PRO A 225 19.27 10.80 3.86
C PRO A 225 18.65 9.49 4.38
N LEU A 226 17.32 9.41 4.37
CA LEU A 226 16.59 8.29 4.96
C LEU A 226 16.88 6.96 4.24
N ASP A 227 17.14 7.01 2.93
CA ASP A 227 17.58 5.90 2.06
C ASP A 227 18.89 5.26 2.48
N VAL A 228 19.80 6.04 3.06
CA VAL A 228 21.08 5.55 3.60
C VAL A 228 20.91 5.00 5.02
N ALA A 229 20.05 5.63 5.82
CA ALA A 229 19.86 5.35 7.25
C ALA A 229 18.86 4.22 7.54
N TYR A 230 17.92 3.94 6.64
CA TYR A 230 16.81 3.02 6.88
C TYR A 230 17.27 1.56 6.94
N LEU A 231 17.00 0.89 8.07
CA LEU A 231 17.13 -0.56 8.21
C LEU A 231 15.73 -1.17 8.17
N SER A 232 15.50 -2.07 7.21
CA SER A 232 14.27 -2.85 7.17
C SER A 232 14.25 -3.80 8.36
N LEU A 233 13.35 -3.55 9.30
CA LEU A 233 13.08 -4.43 10.42
C LEU A 233 12.16 -5.58 10.00
N GLN A 234 12.17 -6.66 10.77
CA GLN A 234 11.22 -7.76 10.59
C GLN A 234 9.92 -7.49 11.34
N GLY A 235 8.81 -7.82 10.69
CA GLY A 235 7.50 -7.93 11.31
C GLY A 235 7.12 -9.40 11.38
N VAL A 236 6.63 -9.84 12.54
CA VAL A 236 6.01 -11.15 12.69
C VAL A 236 4.52 -10.94 12.87
N GLY A 237 3.74 -11.54 11.98
CA GLY A 237 2.29 -11.59 12.13
C GLY A 237 1.86 -12.58 13.19
N ALA A 238 0.91 -12.19 14.03
CA ALA A 238 -0.07 -13.17 14.47
C ALA A 238 -0.93 -13.46 13.24
N ALA A 239 -1.10 -14.72 12.85
CA ALA A 239 -2.10 -15.05 11.84
C ALA A 239 -3.42 -14.35 12.22
N GLU A 240 -3.98 -13.57 11.30
CA GLU A 240 -5.14 -12.69 11.53
C GLU A 240 -6.29 -13.46 12.20
N PRO A 241 -6.99 -12.85 13.17
CA PRO A 241 -8.43 -12.87 13.14
C PRO A 241 -8.86 -11.84 12.10
N ASP A 242 -9.23 -12.25 10.89
CA ASP A 242 -10.05 -11.39 10.03
C ASP A 242 -11.40 -11.25 10.76
N GLY A 243 -11.83 -10.00 10.98
CA GLY A 243 -12.97 -9.66 11.83
C GLY A 243 -14.22 -9.26 11.04
N ARG A 244 -14.30 -9.66 9.78
CA ARG A 244 -15.59 -10.18 9.34
C ARG A 244 -16.06 -11.20 10.39
N PRO A 245 -17.37 -11.45 10.59
CA PRO A 245 -17.80 -12.52 11.48
C PRO A 245 -17.40 -13.91 10.98
N ASP A 246 -16.15 -14.12 10.51
CA ASP A 246 -15.63 -15.26 9.76
C ASP A 246 -16.02 -16.59 10.39
N ARG A 247 -17.17 -17.14 9.98
CA ARG A 247 -17.36 -18.14 8.88
C ARG A 247 -16.09 -18.90 8.50
N GLU A 248 -15.20 -19.15 9.42
CA GLU A 248 -14.11 -20.10 9.27
C GLU A 248 -13.98 -20.90 10.57
N ALA A 249 -14.29 -20.25 11.70
CA ALA A 249 -14.60 -20.88 12.97
C ALA A 249 -15.77 -21.88 12.88
N ASP A 250 -16.90 -21.46 12.29
CA ASP A 250 -18.05 -22.33 12.06
C ASP A 250 -17.81 -23.32 10.91
N HIS A 251 -16.86 -23.03 10.00
CA HIS A 251 -16.49 -23.93 8.91
C HIS A 251 -15.57 -25.05 9.36
N ILE A 252 -14.73 -24.84 10.40
CA ILE A 252 -13.93 -25.92 10.98
C ILE A 252 -14.80 -26.83 11.85
N ALA A 253 -15.85 -26.29 12.49
CA ALA A 253 -16.90 -27.10 13.10
C ALA A 253 -17.70 -27.91 12.04
N ALA A 254 -17.89 -27.36 10.82
CA ALA A 254 -18.53 -28.05 9.69
C ALA A 254 -17.57 -28.92 8.83
N ALA A 255 -16.25 -28.77 8.97
CA ALA A 255 -15.22 -29.48 8.22
C ALA A 255 -14.47 -30.54 9.07
N ALA A 256 -15.04 -30.92 10.23
CA ALA A 256 -14.59 -32.12 10.93
C ALA A 256 -14.72 -33.34 9.99
N PRO A 257 -13.77 -34.29 10.01
CA PRO A 257 -13.83 -35.48 9.19
C PRO A 257 -15.09 -36.26 9.58
N GLY A 258 -16.04 -36.35 8.64
CA GLY A 258 -17.21 -37.20 8.80
C GLY A 258 -16.88 -38.69 8.98
N ASP A 259 -15.62 -39.13 8.88
CA ASP A 259 -15.26 -40.56 9.01
C ASP A 259 -13.83 -40.87 9.53
N SER A 260 -13.14 -39.99 10.27
CA SER A 260 -11.79 -40.35 10.78
C SER A 260 -11.30 -39.75 12.11
N LEU A 261 -12.17 -39.16 12.93
CA LEU A 261 -11.82 -38.86 14.32
C LEU A 261 -12.12 -40.05 15.23
N SER A 262 -11.19 -40.41 16.12
CA SER A 262 -11.43 -41.47 17.11
C SER A 262 -12.64 -41.11 17.99
N PRO A 263 -13.43 -42.10 18.47
CA PRO A 263 -14.56 -41.84 19.38
C PRO A 263 -14.17 -41.04 20.63
N ALA A 264 -12.92 -41.14 21.09
CA ALA A 264 -12.39 -40.38 22.21
C ALA A 264 -12.21 -38.88 21.88
N THR A 265 -11.75 -38.56 20.67
CA THR A 265 -11.57 -37.17 20.20
C THR A 265 -12.93 -36.48 19.97
N MET A 266 -13.92 -37.21 19.48
CA MET A 266 -15.29 -36.73 19.32
C MET A 266 -16.01 -36.52 20.66
N ALA A 267 -15.73 -37.37 21.66
CA ALA A 267 -16.22 -37.19 23.01
C ALA A 267 -15.61 -35.94 23.67
N ALA A 268 -14.30 -35.72 23.49
CA ALA A 268 -13.60 -34.54 24.01
C ALA A 268 -14.11 -33.23 23.40
N LEU A 269 -14.29 -33.16 22.08
CA LEU A 269 -14.81 -31.97 21.37
C LEU A 269 -16.27 -31.62 21.77
N ARG A 270 -17.06 -32.60 22.22
CA ARG A 270 -18.44 -32.40 22.69
C ARG A 270 -18.54 -31.91 24.13
N THR A 271 -17.49 -32.09 24.94
CA THR A 271 -17.42 -31.59 26.33
C THR A 271 -16.63 -30.28 26.47
N MET A 272 -16.10 -29.73 25.39
CA MET A 272 -15.30 -28.50 25.39
C MET A 272 -16.14 -27.24 25.58
N SER A 273 -15.61 -26.29 26.35
CA SER A 273 -16.20 -24.95 26.48
C SER A 273 -16.09 -24.18 25.16
N ALA A 274 -16.99 -23.21 24.92
CA ALA A 274 -16.93 -22.37 23.72
C ALA A 274 -15.59 -21.59 23.59
N GLU A 275 -14.91 -21.33 24.71
CA GLU A 275 -13.58 -20.71 24.77
C GLU A 275 -12.46 -21.66 24.34
N ALA A 276 -12.54 -22.94 24.73
CA ALA A 276 -11.63 -24.00 24.28
C ALA A 276 -11.69 -24.19 22.75
N HIS A 277 -12.90 -24.20 22.22
CA HIS A 277 -13.15 -24.35 20.78
C HIS A 277 -12.56 -23.16 20.02
N ARG A 278 -12.74 -21.92 20.51
CA ARG A 278 -12.08 -20.73 19.97
C ARG A 278 -10.55 -20.80 20.04
N ALA A 279 -9.98 -21.26 21.15
CA ALA A 279 -8.52 -21.39 21.29
C ALA A 279 -7.93 -22.41 20.30
N LEU A 280 -8.64 -23.50 20.02
CA LEU A 280 -8.29 -24.51 19.03
C LEU A 280 -8.36 -23.94 17.59
N LEU A 281 -9.39 -23.14 17.29
CA LEU A 281 -9.55 -22.46 16.00
C LEU A 281 -8.51 -21.36 15.77
N VAL A 282 -8.09 -20.65 16.81
CA VAL A 282 -6.97 -19.68 16.77
C VAL A 282 -5.64 -20.40 16.54
N SER A 283 -5.46 -21.59 17.10
CA SER A 283 -4.26 -22.41 16.93
C SER A 283 -4.22 -23.06 15.53
N ALA A 284 -5.37 -23.51 15.02
CA ALA A 284 -5.55 -23.96 13.64
C ALA A 284 -5.38 -22.81 12.63
N ARG A 285 -5.89 -21.60 12.91
CA ARG A 285 -5.63 -20.38 12.12
C ARG A 285 -4.14 -20.04 12.04
N ARG A 286 -3.34 -20.33 13.07
CA ARG A 286 -1.87 -20.14 13.07
C ARG A 286 -1.10 -21.25 12.37
N LEU A 287 -1.64 -22.46 12.34
CA LEU A 287 -1.11 -23.58 11.55
C LEU A 287 -1.49 -23.47 10.07
N LEU A 288 -2.56 -22.74 9.73
CA LEU A 288 -3.03 -22.55 8.35
C LEU A 288 -2.55 -21.20 7.77
N GLY A 289 -2.46 -20.17 8.61
CA GLY A 289 -1.86 -18.88 8.29
C GLY A 289 -0.34 -18.96 8.34
N SER A 290 0.30 -18.60 7.23
CA SER A 290 1.74 -18.35 7.21
C SER A 290 2.09 -17.36 8.32
N SER A 291 2.94 -17.75 9.27
CA SER A 291 3.70 -16.77 10.05
C SER A 291 4.58 -16.02 9.05
N GLU A 292 4.06 -14.93 8.49
CA GLU A 292 4.81 -14.09 7.57
C GLU A 292 5.85 -13.34 8.36
N ASN A 293 7.04 -13.92 8.45
CA ASN A 293 8.22 -13.15 8.81
C ASN A 293 8.60 -12.36 7.56
N SER A 294 8.14 -11.11 7.49
CA SER A 294 8.33 -10.26 6.32
C SER A 294 9.05 -8.97 6.72
N ARG A 295 9.81 -8.44 5.78
CA ARG A 295 10.42 -7.12 5.91
C ARG A 295 9.31 -6.08 6.07
N ALA A 296 9.41 -5.24 7.10
CA ALA A 296 8.37 -4.29 7.46
C ALA A 296 8.03 -3.30 6.33
N ASP A 297 9.01 -2.95 5.49
CA ASP A 297 8.82 -2.10 4.31
C ASP A 297 8.16 -2.80 3.13
N ARG A 298 7.96 -4.12 3.16
CA ARG A 298 7.29 -4.88 2.09
C ARG A 298 5.89 -5.35 2.47
N ILE A 299 5.44 -5.09 3.69
CA ILE A 299 4.16 -5.58 4.17
C ILE A 299 3.02 -5.11 3.26
N LEU A 300 3.02 -3.82 2.89
CA LEU A 300 1.96 -3.22 2.06
C LEU A 300 1.98 -3.69 0.58
N ALA A 301 2.99 -4.47 0.18
CA ALA A 301 3.00 -5.17 -1.10
C ALA A 301 2.06 -6.37 -1.10
N ARG A 302 1.86 -6.99 0.07
CA ARG A 302 1.04 -8.21 0.25
C ARG A 302 -0.33 -7.91 0.84
N HIS A 303 -0.39 -6.91 1.72
CA HIS A 303 -1.60 -6.57 2.47
C HIS A 303 -2.01 -5.14 2.19
N ASP A 304 -3.31 -4.95 1.99
CA ASP A 304 -3.86 -3.65 1.65
C ASP A 304 -4.10 -2.79 2.90
N LYS A 305 -4.29 -3.43 4.06
CA LYS A 305 -4.61 -2.81 5.34
C LYS A 305 -3.76 -3.47 6.44
N VAL A 306 -2.97 -2.68 7.16
CA VAL A 306 -1.99 -3.20 8.12
C VAL A 306 -2.03 -2.42 9.43
N LEU A 307 -2.13 -3.12 10.56
CA LEU A 307 -1.92 -2.57 11.89
C LEU A 307 -0.55 -3.03 12.39
N LEU A 308 0.40 -2.09 12.45
CA LEU A 308 1.75 -2.35 12.89
C LEU A 308 1.97 -1.99 14.36
N ARG A 309 2.20 -3.01 15.19
CA ARG A 309 2.50 -2.91 16.61
C ARG A 309 4.01 -2.87 16.86
N GLY A 310 4.45 -2.11 17.85
CA GLY A 310 5.85 -2.10 18.28
C GLY A 310 6.09 -1.23 19.50
N THR A 311 7.10 -1.56 20.31
CA THR A 311 7.44 -0.81 21.53
C THR A 311 7.96 0.61 21.22
N ALA A 312 8.16 1.44 22.26
CA ALA A 312 8.76 2.76 22.09
C ALA A 312 10.14 2.66 21.42
N GLY A 313 10.42 3.51 20.43
CA GLY A 313 11.71 3.50 19.72
C GLY A 313 11.91 2.35 18.72
N SER A 314 10.92 1.47 18.52
CA SER A 314 11.02 0.33 17.60
C SER A 314 11.07 0.70 16.11
N GLY A 315 10.99 1.98 15.74
CA GLY A 315 11.09 2.44 14.34
C GLY A 315 9.78 2.55 13.56
N LYS A 316 8.60 2.50 14.20
CA LYS A 316 7.27 2.65 13.54
C LYS A 316 7.15 3.94 12.71
N THR A 317 7.39 5.10 13.33
CA THR A 317 7.37 6.39 12.64
C THR A 317 8.44 6.48 11.55
N THR A 318 9.60 5.85 11.76
CA THR A 318 10.65 5.77 10.73
C THR A 318 10.19 4.97 9.51
N LEU A 319 9.45 3.88 9.70
CA LEU A 319 8.85 3.14 8.60
C LEU A 319 7.78 3.96 7.86
N VAL A 320 6.92 4.69 8.58
CA VAL A 320 5.92 5.60 7.98
C VAL A 320 6.61 6.63 7.09
N GLN A 321 7.68 7.26 7.59
CA GLN A 321 8.48 8.20 6.82
C GLN A 321 9.14 7.55 5.60
N TRP A 322 9.66 6.32 5.76
CA TRP A 322 10.28 5.57 4.68
C TRP A 322 9.31 5.28 3.55
N LEU A 323 8.12 4.77 3.85
CA LEU A 323 7.09 4.48 2.87
C LEU A 323 6.64 5.74 2.12
N ALA A 324 6.47 6.86 2.82
CA ALA A 324 6.12 8.14 2.20
C ALA A 324 7.19 8.62 1.23
N VAL A 325 8.47 8.48 1.58
CA VAL A 325 9.61 8.88 0.74
C VAL A 325 9.77 7.93 -0.45
N SER A 326 9.67 6.62 -0.23
CA SER A 326 9.75 5.61 -1.29
C SER A 326 8.65 5.78 -2.34
N ALA A 327 7.44 6.13 -1.92
CA ALA A 327 6.34 6.46 -2.84
C ALA A 327 6.53 7.79 -3.60
N SER A 328 7.42 8.66 -3.13
CA SER A 328 7.71 9.96 -3.74
C SER A 328 8.84 9.94 -4.78
N GLY A 329 9.58 8.82 -4.90
CA GLY A 329 10.70 8.69 -5.85
C GLY A 329 10.27 8.11 -7.21
N GLU A 330 10.82 8.64 -8.30
CA GLU A 330 10.61 8.10 -9.67
C GLU A 330 11.47 6.84 -9.95
N GLU A 331 12.60 6.70 -9.24
CA GLU A 331 13.54 5.56 -9.32
C GLU A 331 13.61 4.81 -7.98
N GLY A 332 12.59 4.01 -7.68
CA GLY A 332 12.67 3.04 -6.57
C GLY A 332 13.53 1.83 -6.96
N ALA A 333 14.30 1.28 -6.01
CA ALA A 333 14.85 -0.08 -6.14
C ALA A 333 13.71 -1.05 -6.52
N ASP A 334 13.99 -2.00 -7.42
CA ASP A 334 13.01 -2.92 -8.04
C ASP A 334 12.03 -3.57 -7.04
N ASP A 335 12.46 -3.69 -5.78
CA ASP A 335 11.76 -4.23 -4.63
C ASP A 335 10.55 -3.42 -4.10
N MET A 336 10.37 -2.15 -4.48
CA MET A 336 9.31 -1.25 -3.96
C MET A 336 8.29 -0.82 -5.03
N ALA A 337 8.18 -1.60 -6.11
CA ALA A 337 7.30 -1.34 -7.25
C ALA A 337 5.83 -1.06 -6.89
N TYR A 338 5.34 -1.66 -5.80
CA TYR A 338 3.95 -1.56 -5.35
C TYR A 338 3.53 -0.16 -4.88
N LEU A 339 4.51 0.71 -4.57
CA LEU A 339 4.28 2.11 -4.19
C LEU A 339 4.21 3.06 -5.39
N ARG A 340 4.55 2.61 -6.61
CA ARG A 340 4.55 3.47 -7.79
C ARG A 340 3.15 4.00 -8.10
N GLY A 341 3.05 5.31 -8.30
CA GLY A 341 1.79 6.00 -8.59
C GLY A 341 0.84 6.15 -7.40
N ARG A 342 1.26 5.74 -6.18
CA ARG A 342 0.50 5.94 -4.95
C ARG A 342 0.85 7.30 -4.33
N ILE A 343 -0.16 7.98 -3.76
CA ILE A 343 -0.02 9.29 -3.14
C ILE A 343 -0.05 9.15 -1.61
N PRO A 344 1.04 9.48 -0.89
CA PRO A 344 1.08 9.33 0.56
C PRO A 344 0.29 10.41 1.30
N PHE A 345 -0.54 9.99 2.25
CA PHE A 345 -1.15 10.82 3.27
C PHE A 345 -0.59 10.42 4.63
N VAL A 346 0.42 11.15 5.11
CA VAL A 346 1.01 10.93 6.44
C VAL A 346 0.16 11.66 7.47
N LEU A 347 -0.52 10.91 8.34
CA LEU A 347 -1.52 11.39 9.29
C LEU A 347 -1.12 11.04 10.74
N PRO A 348 -0.24 11.82 11.38
CA PRO A 348 0.10 11.60 12.79
C PRO A 348 -1.09 11.99 13.67
N LEU A 349 -1.62 11.06 14.45
CA LEU A 349 -2.84 11.31 15.23
C LEU A 349 -2.66 12.40 16.28
N ARG A 350 -1.46 12.53 16.86
CA ARG A 350 -1.09 13.66 17.73
C ARG A 350 -1.27 15.03 17.08
N ALA A 351 -1.19 15.13 15.75
CA ALA A 351 -1.39 16.38 15.02
C ALA A 351 -2.88 16.59 14.72
N LEU A 352 -3.60 15.51 14.40
CA LEU A 352 -5.02 15.58 14.02
C LEU A 352 -5.96 15.86 15.19
N THR A 353 -5.56 15.55 16.43
CA THR A 353 -6.35 15.81 17.64
C THR A 353 -5.93 17.08 18.38
N ARG A 354 -5.03 17.90 17.80
CA ARG A 354 -4.63 19.20 18.36
C ARG A 354 -5.90 20.02 18.64
N HIS A 355 -6.11 20.40 19.90
CA HIS A 355 -7.26 21.17 20.41
C HIS A 355 -8.61 20.44 20.58
N GLY A 356 -8.66 19.10 20.48
CA GLY A 356 -9.91 18.35 20.68
C GLY A 356 -10.93 18.51 19.54
N GLU A 357 -10.48 19.01 18.39
CA GLU A 357 -11.30 19.18 17.19
C GLU A 357 -11.80 17.82 16.63
N ARG A 358 -12.71 17.88 15.65
CA ARG A 358 -13.12 16.67 14.92
C ARG A 358 -11.98 16.24 14.00
N LEU A 359 -11.69 14.94 13.99
CA LEU A 359 -10.77 14.34 13.01
C LEU A 359 -11.19 14.77 11.59
N PRO A 360 -10.24 15.21 10.75
CA PRO A 360 -10.54 15.87 9.49
C PRO A 360 -11.13 14.91 8.45
N ALA A 361 -11.95 15.45 7.55
CA ALA A 361 -12.30 14.79 6.30
C ALA A 361 -11.14 14.89 5.28
N PRO A 362 -11.15 14.11 4.18
CA PRO A 362 -10.05 14.06 3.22
C PRO A 362 -9.60 15.41 2.65
N ASP A 363 -10.54 16.33 2.41
CA ASP A 363 -10.28 17.70 1.96
C ASP A 363 -9.39 18.50 2.91
N ARG A 364 -9.39 18.15 4.21
CA ARG A 364 -8.63 18.81 5.27
C ARG A 364 -7.37 18.07 5.69
N PHE A 365 -7.06 16.90 5.12
CA PHE A 365 -5.89 16.10 5.51
C PHE A 365 -4.59 16.90 5.48
N LEU A 366 -4.34 17.64 4.39
CA LEU A 366 -3.11 18.40 4.21
C LEU A 366 -3.02 19.59 5.17
N SER A 367 -4.13 20.29 5.40
CA SER A 367 -4.17 21.40 6.36
C SER A 367 -3.97 20.91 7.80
N ALA A 368 -4.50 19.74 8.16
CA ALA A 368 -4.40 19.20 9.51
C ALA A 368 -2.99 18.73 9.89
N VAL A 369 -2.09 18.59 8.91
CA VAL A 369 -0.68 18.22 9.11
C VAL A 369 0.29 19.35 8.73
N ASP A 370 -0.23 20.58 8.69
CA ASP A 370 0.50 21.81 8.40
C ASP A 370 1.24 21.77 7.04
N CYS A 371 0.61 21.19 6.02
CA CYS A 371 1.16 21.23 4.67
C CYS A 371 0.99 22.64 4.09
N PRO A 372 2.08 23.32 3.65
CA PRO A 372 2.00 24.68 3.11
C PRO A 372 1.42 24.72 1.69
N LEU A 373 1.17 23.57 1.06
CA LEU A 373 0.63 23.48 -0.29
C LEU A 373 -0.89 23.35 -0.25
N SER A 374 -1.58 24.17 -1.05
CA SER A 374 -3.03 24.10 -1.21
C SER A 374 -3.41 23.11 -2.32
N PRO A 375 -4.13 22.02 -2.03
CA PRO A 375 -4.59 21.09 -3.04
C PRO A 375 -5.71 21.69 -3.91
N PRO A 376 -5.87 21.23 -5.16
CA PRO A 376 -7.09 21.51 -5.94
C PRO A 376 -8.34 21.00 -5.23
N ASP A 377 -9.48 21.66 -5.43
CA ASP A 377 -10.75 21.27 -4.82
C ASP A 377 -11.10 19.80 -5.12
N GLY A 378 -11.42 19.03 -4.07
CA GLY A 378 -11.75 17.60 -4.15
C GLY A 378 -10.61 16.69 -4.61
N TRP A 379 -9.36 17.17 -4.65
CA TRP A 379 -8.21 16.36 -5.08
C TRP A 379 -8.00 15.12 -4.20
N ALA A 380 -8.05 15.28 -2.87
CA ALA A 380 -7.85 14.18 -1.94
C ALA A 380 -8.92 13.09 -2.13
N ASP A 381 -10.19 13.48 -2.29
CA ASP A 381 -11.29 12.57 -2.60
C ASP A 381 -11.07 11.82 -3.92
N ARG A 382 -10.65 12.51 -4.98
CA ARG A 382 -10.36 11.86 -6.28
C ARG A 382 -9.20 10.86 -6.17
N VAL A 383 -8.15 11.18 -5.42
CA VAL A 383 -7.02 10.28 -5.19
C VAL A 383 -7.45 9.02 -4.44
N LEU A 384 -8.23 9.19 -3.37
CA LEU A 384 -8.72 8.08 -2.55
C LEU A 384 -9.76 7.23 -3.30
N ALA A 385 -10.70 7.86 -4.02
CA ALA A 385 -11.70 7.15 -4.83
C ALA A 385 -11.09 6.39 -6.01
N ALA A 386 -9.96 6.86 -6.55
CA ALA A 386 -9.18 6.15 -7.56
C ALA A 386 -8.32 5.01 -6.97
N GLY A 387 -8.41 4.76 -5.66
CA GLY A 387 -7.59 3.78 -4.95
C GLY A 387 -6.10 4.14 -4.90
N ARG A 388 -5.68 5.36 -5.27
CA ARG A 388 -4.25 5.71 -5.33
C ARG A 388 -3.67 6.15 -3.99
N GLY A 389 -4.47 6.22 -2.93
CA GLY A 389 -4.02 6.63 -1.61
C GLY A 389 -3.11 5.60 -0.94
N LEU A 390 -2.01 6.11 -0.38
CA LEU A 390 -1.21 5.44 0.64
C LEU A 390 -1.45 6.19 1.96
N VAL A 391 -2.40 5.72 2.76
CA VAL A 391 -2.82 6.39 3.99
C VAL A 391 -2.05 5.81 5.18
N LEU A 392 -1.24 6.66 5.81
CA LEU A 392 -0.29 6.30 6.87
C LEU A 392 -0.69 6.98 8.17
N VAL A 393 -1.49 6.31 8.99
CA VAL A 393 -1.97 6.79 10.29
C VAL A 393 -0.96 6.42 11.38
N ASP A 394 -0.24 7.42 11.90
CA ASP A 394 0.85 7.19 12.87
C ASP A 394 0.43 7.52 14.31
N GLY A 395 0.63 6.58 15.23
CA GLY A 395 0.62 6.82 16.67
C GLY A 395 -0.75 6.77 17.35
N ILE A 396 -1.48 5.64 17.25
CA ILE A 396 -2.71 5.43 18.04
C ILE A 396 -2.45 5.52 19.56
N ASP A 397 -1.26 5.11 20.00
CA ASP A 397 -0.83 5.20 21.39
C ASP A 397 -0.56 6.64 21.87
N GLU A 398 -0.63 7.62 20.98
CA GLU A 398 -0.43 9.04 21.30
C GLU A 398 -1.74 9.78 21.60
N ILE A 399 -2.90 9.13 21.40
CA ILE A 399 -4.21 9.68 21.76
C ILE A 399 -4.78 9.01 23.03
N PRO A 400 -5.53 9.76 23.87
CA PRO A 400 -6.18 9.20 25.06
C PRO A 400 -7.12 8.04 24.73
N GLU A 401 -7.27 7.08 25.65
CA GLU A 401 -8.12 5.89 25.44
C GLU A 401 -9.57 6.26 25.05
N ALA A 402 -10.15 7.27 25.70
CA ALA A 402 -11.49 7.76 25.42
C ALA A 402 -11.69 8.29 23.98
N GLU A 403 -10.61 8.68 23.29
CA GLU A 403 -10.65 9.17 21.91
C GLU A 403 -10.38 8.05 20.88
N ARG A 404 -9.87 6.89 21.29
CA ARG A 404 -9.53 5.78 20.38
C ARG A 404 -10.74 5.25 19.63
N ASP A 405 -11.90 5.15 20.30
CA ASP A 405 -13.15 4.73 19.65
C ASP A 405 -13.62 5.73 18.59
N ARG A 406 -13.38 7.01 18.81
CA ARG A 406 -13.68 8.06 17.83
C ARG A 406 -12.73 7.96 16.64
N ALA A 407 -11.43 7.72 16.88
CA ALA A 407 -10.46 7.48 15.83
C ALA A 407 -10.78 6.21 15.01
N ARG A 408 -11.23 5.13 15.66
CA ARG A 408 -11.68 3.92 14.97
C ARG A 408 -12.91 4.16 14.11
N ARG A 409 -13.90 4.92 14.60
CA ARG A 409 -15.08 5.29 13.79
C ARG A 409 -14.68 6.11 12.58
N TRP A 410 -13.87 7.15 12.77
CA TRP A 410 -13.34 7.95 11.69
C TRP A 410 -12.57 7.13 10.65
N LEU A 411 -11.72 6.19 11.09
CA LEU A 411 -11.00 5.30 10.19
C LEU A 411 -11.97 4.39 9.41
N ARG A 412 -12.98 3.81 10.07
CA ARG A 412 -14.02 3.01 9.41
C ARG A 412 -14.80 3.80 8.38
N ASP A 413 -15.23 5.02 8.70
CA ASP A 413 -15.96 5.87 7.74
C ASP A 413 -15.14 6.10 6.46
N LEU A 414 -13.81 6.24 6.58
CA LEU A 414 -12.90 6.36 5.43
C LEU A 414 -12.72 5.03 4.68
N LEU A 415 -12.58 3.91 5.41
CA LEU A 415 -12.45 2.59 4.80
C LEU A 415 -13.70 2.20 4.00
N ASP A 416 -14.88 2.48 4.54
CA ASP A 416 -16.17 2.19 3.90
C ASP A 416 -16.42 3.09 2.68
N SER A 417 -15.78 4.26 2.62
CA SER A 417 -15.95 5.23 1.53
C SER A 417 -14.95 5.06 0.39
N TYR A 418 -13.76 4.50 0.65
CA TYR A 418 -12.65 4.50 -0.32
C TYR A 418 -11.90 3.15 -0.40
N ASP A 419 -12.32 2.32 -1.33
CA ASP A 419 -11.68 1.03 -1.64
C ASP A 419 -10.38 1.15 -2.46
N GLY A 420 -9.56 0.08 -2.45
CA GLY A 420 -8.35 -0.05 -3.27
C GLY A 420 -7.11 0.72 -2.78
N ASN A 421 -7.24 1.52 -1.72
CA ASN A 421 -6.15 2.24 -1.07
C ASN A 421 -5.29 1.33 -0.19
N ARG A 422 -4.06 1.77 0.11
CA ARG A 422 -3.14 1.10 1.05
C ARG A 422 -3.16 1.80 2.40
N TRP A 423 -3.41 1.07 3.47
CA TRP A 423 -3.56 1.60 4.82
C TRP A 423 -2.51 1.03 5.77
N LEU A 424 -1.78 1.90 6.45
CA LEU A 424 -0.91 1.52 7.56
C LEU A 424 -1.32 2.31 8.80
N VAL A 425 -1.68 1.60 9.86
CA VAL A 425 -1.94 2.16 11.19
C VAL A 425 -0.83 1.69 12.12
N THR A 426 -0.23 2.60 12.90
CA THR A 426 0.81 2.23 13.88
C THR A 426 0.32 2.39 15.32
N SER A 427 0.71 1.45 16.18
CA SER A 427 0.36 1.47 17.61
C SER A 427 1.44 0.81 18.48
N ARG A 428 1.38 1.04 19.80
CA ARG A 428 2.05 0.18 20.78
C ARG A 428 1.24 -1.11 20.98
N PRO A 429 1.88 -2.24 21.35
CA PRO A 429 1.19 -3.51 21.57
C PRO A 429 0.08 -3.44 22.62
N THR A 430 0.27 -2.59 23.62
CA THR A 430 -0.62 -2.49 24.77
C THR A 430 -1.78 -1.53 24.55
N ALA A 431 -1.59 -0.50 23.70
CA ALA A 431 -2.55 0.58 23.45
C ALA A 431 -3.88 0.12 22.83
N VAL A 432 -3.92 -1.03 22.15
CA VAL A 432 -5.16 -1.55 21.56
C VAL A 432 -5.22 -3.07 21.74
N ARG A 433 -6.42 -3.58 22.00
CA ARG A 433 -6.66 -5.03 22.14
C ARG A 433 -6.19 -5.78 20.89
N ASP A 434 -5.69 -6.99 21.05
CA ASP A 434 -5.47 -7.92 19.93
C ASP A 434 -6.83 -8.17 19.27
N ASP A 435 -7.00 -7.79 17.99
CA ASP A 435 -8.26 -7.72 17.21
C ASP A 435 -8.89 -6.32 17.00
N TRP A 436 -8.26 -5.23 17.48
CA TRP A 436 -8.90 -3.91 17.46
C TRP A 436 -9.35 -3.44 16.07
N LEU A 437 -8.58 -3.74 15.02
CA LEU A 437 -8.95 -3.48 13.62
C LEU A 437 -9.14 -4.75 12.80
N ALA A 438 -9.12 -5.92 13.46
CA ALA A 438 -9.42 -7.19 12.80
C ALA A 438 -10.71 -7.08 12.00
N SER A 439 -11.75 -6.48 12.60
CA SER A 439 -13.06 -6.32 11.94
C SER A 439 -13.11 -5.49 10.70
N ASP A 440 -12.09 -4.69 10.52
CA ASP A 440 -12.01 -3.70 9.47
C ASP A 440 -11.08 -4.20 8.33
N GLY A 441 -10.66 -5.48 8.42
CA GLY A 441 -9.84 -6.22 7.45
C GLY A 441 -8.34 -5.90 7.57
N PHE A 442 -7.85 -5.53 8.75
CA PHE A 442 -6.44 -5.19 8.96
C PHE A 442 -5.59 -6.39 9.37
N THR A 443 -4.44 -6.53 8.70
CA THR A 443 -3.39 -7.46 9.09
C THR A 443 -2.58 -6.93 10.25
N GLU A 444 -2.66 -7.62 11.39
CA GLU A 444 -1.89 -7.26 12.58
C GLU A 444 -0.47 -7.84 12.56
N LEU A 445 0.52 -6.97 12.60
CA LEU A 445 1.93 -7.36 12.60
C LEU A 445 2.67 -6.68 13.75
N THR A 446 3.58 -7.40 14.38
CA THR A 446 4.42 -6.84 15.44
C THR A 446 5.86 -6.74 14.97
N LEU A 447 6.44 -5.53 15.07
CA LEU A 447 7.86 -5.30 14.85
C LEU A 447 8.66 -6.06 15.90
N THR A 448 9.57 -6.92 15.45
CA THR A 448 10.49 -7.62 16.35
C THR A 448 11.65 -6.71 16.74
N PRO A 449 12.25 -6.92 17.93
CA PRO A 449 13.55 -6.31 18.25
C PRO A 449 14.58 -6.66 17.18
N MET A 450 15.57 -5.77 16.98
CA MET A 450 16.67 -6.05 16.05
C MET A 450 17.46 -7.27 16.54
N SER A 451 17.62 -8.24 15.64
CA SER A 451 18.55 -9.35 15.81
C SER A 451 20.00 -8.85 15.89
N SER A 452 20.90 -9.67 16.41
CA SER A 452 22.33 -9.32 16.52
C SER A 452 22.97 -8.97 15.18
N SER A 453 22.50 -9.56 14.06
CA SER A 453 22.96 -9.23 12.71
C SER A 453 22.43 -7.88 12.22
N GLU A 454 21.17 -7.55 12.52
CA GLU A 454 20.57 -6.24 12.25
C GLU A 454 21.23 -5.14 13.07
N VAL A 455 21.51 -5.37 14.36
CA VAL A 455 22.29 -4.46 15.22
C VAL A 455 23.67 -4.20 14.62
N ALA A 456 24.40 -5.25 14.22
CA ALA A 456 25.71 -5.09 13.61
C ALA A 456 25.64 -4.34 12.27
N THR A 457 24.58 -4.55 11.48
CA THR A 457 24.35 -3.81 10.23
C THR A 457 24.07 -2.34 10.50
N PHE A 458 23.22 -2.04 11.49
CA PHE A 458 22.92 -0.68 11.93
C PHE A 458 24.19 0.05 12.36
N VAL A 459 25.00 -0.56 13.23
CA VAL A 459 26.26 0.02 13.74
C VAL A 459 27.20 0.37 12.58
N ARG A 460 27.38 -0.52 11.61
CA ARG A 460 28.24 -0.27 10.44
C ARG A 460 27.72 0.87 9.56
N ARG A 461 26.41 0.91 9.28
CA ARG A 461 25.81 1.99 8.50
C ARG A 461 25.96 3.33 9.19
N TRP A 462 25.74 3.35 10.51
CA TRP A 462 25.93 4.53 11.34
C TRP A 462 27.40 5.02 11.29
N HIS A 463 28.38 4.14 11.52
CA HIS A 463 29.80 4.56 11.52
C HIS A 463 30.29 5.02 10.15
N ARG A 464 29.87 4.34 9.07
CA ARG A 464 30.18 4.74 7.70
C ARG A 464 29.73 6.17 7.40
N ALA A 465 28.52 6.52 7.80
CA ALA A 465 27.96 7.84 7.49
C ALA A 465 28.28 8.91 8.54
N ALA A 466 28.73 8.53 9.74
CA ALA A 466 29.40 9.44 10.67
C ALA A 466 30.81 9.87 10.19
N GLY A 467 31.33 9.23 9.14
CA GLY A 467 32.55 9.62 8.45
C GLY A 467 33.84 9.04 9.03
N PRO A 468 35.01 9.42 8.50
CA PRO A 468 36.31 8.81 8.83
C PRO A 468 36.69 8.90 10.31
N GLY A 469 36.25 9.95 11.02
CA GLY A 469 36.51 10.13 12.45
C GLY A 469 35.81 9.12 13.36
N ALA A 470 34.71 8.51 12.89
CA ALA A 470 33.98 7.47 13.62
C ALA A 470 34.53 6.06 13.33
N ALA A 471 35.12 5.82 12.16
CA ALA A 471 35.57 4.49 11.71
C ALA A 471 36.43 3.71 12.73
N PRO A 472 37.38 4.32 13.48
CA PRO A 472 38.17 3.59 14.50
C PRO A 472 37.35 3.02 15.66
N TYR A 473 36.14 3.53 15.89
CA TYR A 473 35.27 3.14 17.00
C TYR A 473 34.22 2.09 16.61
N GLU A 474 34.09 1.74 15.33
CA GLU A 474 33.10 0.78 14.84
C GLU A 474 33.33 -0.63 15.42
N GLN A 475 34.52 -1.19 15.19
CA GLN A 475 34.84 -2.54 15.63
C GLN A 475 34.88 -2.67 17.16
N PRO A 476 35.50 -1.73 17.91
CA PRO A 476 35.42 -1.74 19.38
C PRO A 476 33.99 -1.72 19.94
N LEU A 477 33.06 -1.01 19.29
CA LEU A 477 31.66 -1.02 19.72
C LEU A 477 31.01 -2.38 19.50
N LEU A 478 31.23 -3.00 18.34
CA LEU A 478 30.71 -4.34 18.05
C LEU A 478 31.22 -5.36 19.07
N ASP A 479 32.49 -5.24 19.49
CA ASP A 479 33.08 -6.12 20.50
C ASP A 479 32.53 -5.81 21.91
N ALA A 480 32.31 -4.55 22.25
CA ALA A 480 31.65 -4.15 23.50
C ALA A 480 30.21 -4.69 23.61
N LEU A 481 29.45 -4.63 22.51
CA LEU A 481 28.08 -5.18 22.43
C LEU A 481 28.05 -6.70 22.56
N ARG A 482 29.10 -7.41 22.15
CA ARG A 482 29.21 -8.87 22.35
C ARG A 482 29.57 -9.24 23.79
N THR A 483 30.37 -8.41 24.45
CA THR A 483 30.94 -8.70 25.78
C THR A 483 30.13 -8.11 26.94
N THR A 484 29.17 -7.22 26.66
CA THR A 484 28.36 -6.53 27.67
C THR A 484 26.86 -6.80 27.46
N PRO A 485 26.28 -7.86 28.04
CA PRO A 485 24.90 -8.29 27.80
C PRO A 485 23.84 -7.21 28.08
N ASP A 486 24.03 -6.38 29.10
CA ASP A 486 23.08 -5.31 29.45
C ASP A 486 22.95 -4.25 28.35
N VAL A 487 24.08 -3.86 27.75
CA VAL A 487 24.11 -2.89 26.65
C VAL A 487 23.62 -3.54 25.36
N ALA A 488 23.95 -4.81 25.13
CA ALA A 488 23.45 -5.58 24.00
C ALA A 488 21.92 -5.64 23.96
N ARG A 489 21.28 -5.90 25.11
CA ARG A 489 19.82 -5.91 25.24
C ARG A 489 19.21 -4.57 24.87
N LEU A 490 19.83 -3.46 25.26
CA LEU A 490 19.37 -2.11 24.89
C LEU A 490 19.54 -1.83 23.40
N ALA A 491 20.64 -2.30 22.79
CA ALA A 491 20.95 -2.07 21.38
C ALA A 491 19.98 -2.76 20.40
N THR A 492 19.16 -3.70 20.86
CA THR A 492 18.09 -4.32 20.03
C THR A 492 17.00 -3.33 19.62
N ASN A 493 16.92 -2.17 20.29
CA ASN A 493 16.02 -1.08 19.95
C ASN A 493 16.75 -0.03 19.07
N PRO A 494 16.26 0.31 17.86
CA PRO A 494 16.95 1.21 16.93
C PRO A 494 17.34 2.57 17.52
N LEU A 495 16.45 3.19 18.30
CA LEU A 495 16.70 4.46 19.00
C LEU A 495 17.92 4.32 19.94
N MET A 496 17.92 3.28 20.76
CA MET A 496 18.97 3.05 21.74
C MET A 496 20.28 2.65 21.08
N CYS A 497 20.24 1.88 20.00
CA CYS A 497 21.40 1.53 19.19
C CYS A 497 22.08 2.78 18.62
N GLY A 498 21.30 3.69 18.02
CA GLY A 498 21.80 4.98 17.54
C GLY A 498 22.44 5.81 18.65
N LEU A 499 21.81 5.86 19.82
CA LEU A 499 22.34 6.59 20.97
C LEU A 499 23.63 5.98 21.52
N ILE A 500 23.71 4.65 21.60
CA ILE A 500 24.92 3.90 21.98
C ILE A 500 26.06 4.21 21.01
N CYS A 501 25.80 4.19 19.70
CA CYS A 501 26.82 4.52 18.69
C CYS A 501 27.37 5.94 18.91
N ALA A 502 26.46 6.90 19.09
CA ALA A 502 26.83 8.30 19.23
C ALA A 502 27.59 8.59 20.54
N LEU A 503 27.17 7.97 21.66
CA LEU A 503 27.85 8.03 22.95
C LEU A 503 29.23 7.39 22.92
N HIS A 504 29.34 6.18 22.36
CA HIS A 504 30.61 5.45 22.28
C HIS A 504 31.64 6.25 21.49
N HIS A 505 31.24 6.83 20.35
CA HIS A 505 32.11 7.70 19.58
C HIS A 505 32.45 9.01 20.32
N GLY A 506 31.45 9.70 20.89
CA GLY A 506 31.65 10.95 21.62
C GLY A 506 32.54 10.84 22.87
N ARG A 507 32.58 9.66 23.51
CA ARG A 507 33.38 9.39 24.71
C ARG A 507 34.65 8.58 24.44
N ARG A 508 35.12 8.55 23.19
CA ARG A 508 36.36 7.86 22.77
C ARG A 508 36.40 6.37 23.16
N GLY A 509 35.27 5.67 23.06
CA GLY A 509 35.18 4.22 23.25
C GLY A 509 34.60 3.76 24.59
N PHE A 510 34.20 4.68 25.48
CA PHE A 510 33.63 4.32 26.79
C PHE A 510 32.10 4.34 26.77
N LEU A 511 31.47 3.27 27.27
CA LEU A 511 30.01 3.18 27.45
C LEU A 511 29.60 3.09 28.92
N PRO A 512 28.61 3.88 29.36
CA PRO A 512 27.98 3.71 30.66
C PRO A 512 27.32 2.33 30.81
N ARG A 513 27.32 1.80 32.03
CA ARG A 513 26.63 0.54 32.36
C ARG A 513 25.21 0.83 32.87
N GLY A 514 24.24 0.08 32.36
CA GLY A 514 22.84 0.19 32.76
C GLY A 514 22.06 1.29 32.03
N ARG A 515 20.74 1.11 31.96
CA ARG A 515 19.82 1.96 31.18
C ARG A 515 19.81 3.41 31.66
N LYS A 516 19.74 3.63 32.98
CA LYS A 516 19.77 4.98 33.59
C LYS A 516 21.04 5.76 33.23
N ALA A 517 22.21 5.16 33.45
CA ALA A 517 23.48 5.83 33.19
C ALA A 517 23.67 6.17 31.70
N LEU A 518 23.07 5.38 30.81
CA LEU A 518 23.07 5.65 29.38
C LEU A 518 22.20 6.86 29.01
N TYR A 519 21.01 6.99 29.61
CA TYR A 519 20.17 8.19 29.45
C TYR A 519 20.82 9.42 30.08
N ASP A 520 21.37 9.32 31.29
CA ASP A 520 22.09 10.43 31.94
C ASP A 520 23.27 10.90 31.07
N ALA A 521 24.03 9.96 30.51
CA ALA A 521 25.14 10.26 29.61
C ALA A 521 24.69 10.89 28.29
N ALA A 522 23.57 10.44 27.74
CA ALA A 522 22.95 10.97 26.54
C ALA A 522 22.48 12.42 26.74
N LEU A 523 21.75 12.68 27.83
CA LEU A 523 21.28 14.01 28.18
C LEU A 523 22.46 14.97 28.33
N SER A 524 23.48 14.61 29.11
CA SER A 524 24.67 15.45 29.25
C SER A 524 25.39 15.67 27.90
N MET A 525 25.48 14.66 27.03
CA MET A 525 26.05 14.84 25.70
C MET A 525 25.22 15.80 24.82
N LEU A 526 23.89 15.73 24.85
CA LEU A 526 23.00 16.60 24.08
C LEU A 526 23.06 18.06 24.56
N LEU A 527 23.17 18.26 25.88
CA LEU A 527 23.24 19.58 26.51
C LEU A 527 24.65 20.19 26.36
N SER A 528 25.72 19.45 26.66
CA SER A 528 27.09 19.99 26.73
C SER A 528 27.81 20.15 25.39
N ARG A 529 27.42 19.43 24.33
CA ARG A 529 28.18 19.40 23.06
C ARG A 529 27.80 20.54 22.10
N ARG A 530 26.53 20.96 22.13
CA ARG A 530 26.00 22.05 21.28
C ARG A 530 26.43 23.46 21.70
N ASP A 531 26.81 23.64 22.97
CA ASP A 531 27.32 24.92 23.46
C ASP A 531 28.80 25.14 23.10
N ARG A 532 29.60 24.06 22.96
CA ARG A 532 31.03 24.14 22.58
C ARG A 532 31.31 24.19 21.08
N GLU A 533 30.42 23.69 20.22
CA GLU A 533 30.64 23.66 18.76
C GLU A 533 30.29 24.98 18.05
N ARG A 534 29.61 25.92 18.72
CA ARG A 534 29.31 27.26 18.20
C ARG A 534 30.00 28.35 19.03
N ASP A 535 31.32 28.24 19.13
CA ASP A 535 32.24 29.12 19.87
C ASP A 535 32.31 30.54 19.27
N MET A 536 31.16 31.21 19.17
CA MET A 536 30.99 32.65 18.94
C MET A 536 29.86 33.15 19.85
N GLY A 537 30.17 33.33 21.14
CA GLY A 537 29.37 34.05 22.13
C GLY A 537 28.14 33.31 22.68
N THR A 538 27.63 33.80 23.82
CA THR A 538 26.29 33.50 24.36
C THR A 538 25.26 34.33 23.57
N PRO A 539 24.60 33.81 22.52
CA PRO A 539 23.78 34.64 21.62
C PRO A 539 22.55 35.22 22.32
N TYR A 540 22.16 34.62 23.45
CA TYR A 540 21.07 35.04 24.31
C TYR A 540 21.55 35.57 25.67
N GLY A 541 22.86 35.68 25.90
CA GLY A 541 23.44 36.12 27.19
C GLY A 541 23.24 35.13 28.35
N ILE A 542 22.83 33.89 28.09
CA ILE A 542 22.51 32.87 29.09
C ILE A 542 23.63 31.84 29.18
N ASP A 543 24.12 31.62 30.38
CA ASP A 543 25.05 30.54 30.74
C ASP A 543 24.41 29.70 31.85
N LEU A 544 24.03 28.46 31.54
CA LEU A 544 23.37 27.52 32.44
C LEU A 544 24.04 26.16 32.35
N GLY A 545 24.42 25.59 33.49
CA GLY A 545 24.91 24.22 33.55
C GLY A 545 23.85 23.17 33.18
N ASP A 546 24.29 21.92 32.97
CA ASP A 546 23.41 20.80 32.60
C ASP A 546 22.24 20.61 33.60
N ALA A 547 22.50 20.73 34.91
CA ALA A 547 21.50 20.46 35.95
C ALA A 547 20.32 21.46 35.95
N PRO A 548 20.52 22.79 35.92
CA PRO A 548 19.45 23.78 35.71
C PRO A 548 18.63 23.54 34.44
N GLN A 549 19.31 23.23 33.32
CA GLN A 549 18.63 22.98 32.05
C GLN A 549 17.72 21.74 32.15
N ILE A 550 18.23 20.65 32.74
CA ILE A 550 17.45 19.43 33.00
C ILE A 550 16.25 19.75 33.89
N GLN A 551 16.43 20.49 34.98
CA GLN A 551 15.33 20.85 35.89
C GLN A 551 14.19 21.60 35.20
N LEU A 552 14.51 22.52 34.29
CA LEU A 552 13.51 23.29 33.53
C LEU A 552 12.81 22.41 32.49
N VAL A 553 13.55 21.62 31.72
CA VAL A 553 12.98 20.71 30.70
C VAL A 553 12.14 19.61 31.35
N GLN A 554 12.50 19.16 32.55
CA GLN A 554 11.70 18.24 33.36
C GLN A 554 10.31 18.78 33.68
N ARG A 555 10.15 20.09 33.91
CA ARG A 555 8.83 20.70 34.15
C ARG A 555 7.92 20.58 32.94
N LEU A 556 8.49 20.75 31.74
CA LEU A 556 7.76 20.59 30.49
C LEU A 556 7.37 19.11 30.26
N ALA A 557 8.30 18.18 30.47
CA ALA A 557 8.05 16.74 30.35
C ALA A 557 6.94 16.29 31.32
N TYR A 558 7.05 16.69 32.59
CA TYR A 558 6.06 16.42 33.62
C TYR A 558 4.67 16.94 33.25
N TRP A 559 4.58 18.18 32.77
CA TRP A 559 3.30 18.76 32.34
C TRP A 559 2.70 17.97 31.17
N LEU A 560 3.49 17.67 30.14
CA LEU A 560 3.01 16.92 28.97
C LEU A 560 2.47 15.55 29.37
N THR A 561 3.22 14.78 30.16
CA THR A 561 2.83 13.44 30.60
C THR A 561 1.59 13.46 31.49
N LEU A 562 1.49 14.36 32.47
CA LEU A 562 0.28 14.48 33.30
C LEU A 562 -0.99 14.81 32.52
N ASN A 563 -0.85 15.60 31.44
CA ASN A 563 -1.98 15.98 30.61
C ASN A 563 -2.26 14.97 29.49
N GLY A 564 -1.53 13.84 29.42
CA GLY A 564 -1.67 12.85 28.36
C GLY A 564 -1.34 13.41 26.97
N ARG A 565 -0.43 14.39 26.89
CA ARG A 565 -0.06 15.10 25.66
C ARG A 565 1.37 14.81 25.23
N THR A 566 1.60 14.87 23.93
CA THR A 566 2.93 14.79 23.30
C THR A 566 3.41 16.15 22.77
N THR A 567 2.51 17.12 22.67
CA THR A 567 2.78 18.50 22.21
C THR A 567 2.07 19.51 23.11
N MET A 568 2.61 20.73 23.18
CA MET A 568 2.02 21.85 23.90
C MET A 568 2.18 23.15 23.13
N ASP A 569 1.28 24.10 23.38
CA ASP A 569 1.37 25.45 22.82
C ASP A 569 2.64 26.15 23.32
N ARG A 570 3.31 26.89 22.46
CA ARG A 570 4.54 27.65 22.76
C ARG A 570 4.33 28.59 23.95
N SER A 571 3.20 29.30 23.98
CA SER A 571 2.83 30.20 25.07
C SER A 571 2.67 29.47 26.41
N ARG A 572 2.13 28.25 26.39
CA ARG A 572 2.00 27.40 27.57
C ARG A 572 3.37 26.88 28.02
N ALA A 573 4.22 26.43 27.09
CA ALA A 573 5.58 26.00 27.38
C ALA A 573 6.39 27.13 28.06
N GLU A 574 6.31 28.34 27.51
CA GLU A 574 6.95 29.52 28.08
C GLU A 574 6.38 29.85 29.47
N SER A 575 5.07 29.71 29.69
CA SER A 575 4.46 29.87 31.02
C SER A 575 5.00 28.88 32.04
N VAL A 576 5.14 27.60 31.67
CA VAL A 576 5.69 26.56 32.55
C VAL A 576 7.15 26.86 32.91
N VAL A 577 7.95 27.32 31.95
CA VAL A 577 9.33 27.75 32.20
C VAL A 577 9.36 29.00 33.10
N ARG A 578 8.51 30.00 32.83
CA ARG A 578 8.40 31.23 33.62
C ARG A 578 8.07 30.97 35.09
N GLU A 579 7.20 30.01 35.37
CA GLU A 579 6.90 29.57 36.73
C GLU A 579 8.07 28.82 37.39
N ALA A 580 8.89 28.13 36.61
CA ALA A 580 10.00 27.32 37.12
C ALA A 580 11.30 28.10 37.34
N VAL A 581 11.59 29.10 36.51
CA VAL A 581 12.84 29.89 36.53
C VAL A 581 13.18 30.45 37.91
N PRO A 582 12.25 31.08 38.68
CA PRO A 582 12.57 31.61 40.00
C PRO A 582 13.02 30.55 41.02
N ALA A 583 12.60 29.29 40.84
CA ALA A 583 12.95 28.18 41.72
C ALA A 583 14.28 27.51 41.36
N VAL A 584 14.87 27.84 40.21
CA VAL A 584 16.16 27.30 39.73
C VAL A 584 17.22 28.38 39.91
N THR A 585 18.06 28.25 40.95
CA THR A 585 18.99 29.30 41.40
C THR A 585 19.84 29.91 40.29
N GLU A 586 20.41 29.09 39.41
CA GLU A 586 21.24 29.55 38.29
C GLU A 586 20.43 30.23 37.18
N ALA A 587 19.12 29.93 37.08
CA ALA A 587 18.23 30.53 36.08
C ALA A 587 17.50 31.79 36.59
N ALA A 588 17.36 31.96 37.90
CA ALA A 588 16.54 33.00 38.52
C ALA A 588 16.95 34.44 38.15
N GLY A 589 18.20 34.65 37.73
CA GLY A 589 18.70 35.95 37.28
C GLY A 589 18.42 36.29 35.81
N TYR A 590 17.88 35.35 35.02
CA TYR A 590 17.62 35.52 33.60
C TYR A 590 16.14 35.75 33.30
N ASP A 591 15.85 36.39 32.17
CA ASP A 591 14.49 36.49 31.64
C ASP A 591 13.98 35.10 31.23
N ALA A 592 12.75 34.76 31.63
CA ALA A 592 12.17 33.45 31.39
C ALA A 592 11.93 33.16 29.90
N GLY A 593 11.58 34.18 29.10
CA GLY A 593 11.40 34.03 27.66
C GLY A 593 12.72 33.74 26.95
N ALA A 594 13.79 34.42 27.37
CA ALA A 594 15.15 34.14 26.91
C ALA A 594 15.62 32.73 27.33
N VAL A 595 15.34 32.30 28.57
CA VAL A 595 15.65 30.94 29.05
C VAL A 595 14.90 29.88 28.24
N PHE A 596 13.61 30.07 28.00
CA PHE A 596 12.83 29.16 27.17
C PHE A 596 13.38 29.07 25.74
N THR A 597 13.71 30.22 25.13
CA THR A 597 14.32 30.29 23.78
C THR A 597 15.68 29.58 23.75
N HIS A 598 16.50 29.75 24.81
CA HIS A 598 17.76 29.02 24.96
C HIS A 598 17.53 27.51 25.01
N LEU A 599 16.59 27.02 25.83
CA LEU A 599 16.25 25.60 25.90
C LEU A 599 15.78 25.05 24.55
N LEU A 600 14.95 25.79 23.82
CA LEU A 600 14.41 25.37 22.52
C LEU A 600 15.51 25.21 21.46
N HIS A 601 16.49 26.13 21.41
CA HIS A 601 17.52 26.12 20.37
C HIS A 601 18.82 25.39 20.76
N ARG A 602 19.14 25.27 22.06
CA ARG A 602 20.42 24.75 22.55
C ARG A 602 20.35 23.38 23.20
N SER A 603 19.27 23.05 23.90
CA SER A 603 19.20 21.79 24.66
C SER A 603 19.30 20.54 23.77
N GLY A 604 18.90 20.65 22.50
CA GLY A 604 18.79 19.51 21.60
C GLY A 604 17.71 18.49 22.00
N LEU A 605 16.88 18.80 23.00
CA LEU A 605 15.82 17.95 23.51
C LEU A 605 14.42 18.40 23.07
N LEU A 606 14.26 19.69 22.82
CA LEU A 606 13.01 20.31 22.39
C LEU A 606 13.07 20.70 20.91
N ARG A 607 11.89 20.71 20.26
CA ARG A 607 11.73 21.26 18.91
C ARG A 607 10.47 22.08 18.83
N GLU A 608 10.44 22.89 17.79
CA GLU A 608 9.29 23.68 17.35
C GLU A 608 8.80 23.12 16.01
N PRO A 609 7.90 22.10 16.03
CA PRO A 609 7.40 21.50 14.80
C PRO A 609 6.50 22.44 13.98
N THR A 610 5.84 23.40 14.64
CA THR A 610 5.05 24.49 14.03
C THR A 610 5.36 25.79 14.78
N GLU A 611 5.08 26.95 14.19
CA GLU A 611 5.40 28.27 14.79
C GLU A 611 4.82 28.48 16.20
N ASP A 612 3.79 27.71 16.59
CA ASP A 612 3.09 27.88 17.87
C ASP A 612 3.13 26.65 18.79
N THR A 613 3.88 25.59 18.46
CA THR A 613 3.89 24.37 19.28
C THR A 613 5.30 23.89 19.60
N VAL A 614 5.40 23.17 20.72
CA VAL A 614 6.65 22.61 21.24
C VAL A 614 6.46 21.13 21.53
N ASP A 615 7.45 20.33 21.12
CA ASP A 615 7.52 18.90 21.42
C ASP A 615 8.92 18.46 21.86
N PHE A 616 9.02 17.25 22.40
CA PHE A 616 10.31 16.59 22.59
C PHE A 616 10.78 15.96 21.28
N VAL A 617 12.09 15.99 21.03
CA VAL A 617 12.72 15.29 19.88
C VAL A 617 12.31 13.82 19.83
N HIS A 618 12.16 13.19 21.01
CA HIS A 618 11.68 11.82 21.12
C HIS A 618 10.91 11.58 22.43
N ARG A 619 9.80 10.85 22.35
CA ARG A 619 8.92 10.52 23.49
C ARG A 619 9.66 9.84 24.65
N THR A 620 10.61 8.94 24.37
CA THR A 620 11.44 8.31 25.41
C THR A 620 12.19 9.30 26.30
N PHE A 621 12.65 10.46 25.79
CA PHE A 621 13.27 11.48 26.63
C PHE A 621 12.24 12.23 27.48
N GLN A 622 11.04 12.47 26.92
CA GLN A 622 9.91 12.99 27.70
C GLN A 622 9.56 12.02 28.83
N ASP A 623 9.37 10.73 28.55
CA ASP A 623 9.02 9.71 29.54
C ASP A 623 10.06 9.63 30.65
N TYR A 624 11.35 9.65 30.30
CA TYR A 624 12.46 9.62 31.25
C TYR A 624 12.49 10.86 32.16
N LEU A 625 12.37 12.06 31.60
CA LEU A 625 12.40 13.31 32.36
C LEU A 625 11.13 13.49 33.21
N ALA A 626 9.97 13.07 32.71
CA ALA A 626 8.71 13.07 33.44
C ALA A 626 8.77 12.09 34.62
N ALA A 627 9.29 10.88 34.40
CA ALA A 627 9.51 9.89 35.45
C ALA A 627 10.40 10.43 36.57
N LYS A 628 11.52 11.08 36.21
CA LYS A 628 12.38 11.74 37.19
C LYS A 628 11.65 12.85 37.96
N ALA A 629 10.87 13.68 37.28
CA ALA A 629 10.11 14.76 37.92
C ALA A 629 9.04 14.24 38.89
N LEU A 630 8.36 13.14 38.57
CA LEU A 630 7.37 12.49 39.44
C LEU A 630 8.03 11.97 40.73
N VAL A 631 9.19 11.32 40.62
CA VAL A 631 9.96 10.86 41.77
C VAL A 631 10.47 12.03 42.62
N ASP A 632 11.09 13.04 41.99
CA ASP A 632 11.65 14.20 42.70
C ASP A 632 10.57 15.01 43.46
N ARG A 633 9.31 14.98 42.99
CA ARG A 633 8.15 15.65 43.62
C ARG A 633 7.39 14.79 44.63
N TRP A 634 7.75 13.51 44.78
CA TRP A 634 7.00 12.54 45.56
C TRP A 634 5.56 12.28 45.06
N ASP A 635 5.32 12.42 43.76
CA ASP A 635 4.00 12.19 43.14
C ASP A 635 3.74 10.70 42.86
N ILE A 636 4.12 9.82 43.79
CA ILE A 636 4.03 8.36 43.62
C ILE A 636 2.57 7.90 43.41
N GLY A 637 1.61 8.55 44.07
CA GLY A 637 0.18 8.26 43.88
C GLY A 637 -0.36 8.63 42.49
N VAL A 638 0.37 9.41 41.68
CA VAL A 638 0.05 9.59 40.26
C VAL A 638 0.40 8.33 39.48
N LEU A 639 1.59 7.75 39.72
CA LEU A 639 2.05 6.54 39.04
C LEU A 639 1.08 5.36 39.25
N SER A 640 0.56 5.19 40.46
CA SER A 640 -0.39 4.12 40.77
C SER A 640 -1.77 4.33 40.12
N ARG A 641 -2.27 5.57 40.07
CA ARG A 641 -3.53 5.91 39.38
C ARG A 641 -3.49 5.65 37.88
N HIS A 642 -2.31 5.77 37.28
CA HIS A 642 -2.09 5.52 35.84
C HIS A 642 -1.45 4.16 35.56
N ALA A 643 -1.39 3.25 36.54
CA ALA A 643 -0.70 1.96 36.37
C ALA A 643 -1.33 1.03 35.32
N ALA A 644 -2.61 1.23 35.02
CA ALA A 644 -3.33 0.52 33.97
C ALA A 644 -3.21 1.18 32.58
N ASP A 645 -2.67 2.40 32.51
CA ASP A 645 -2.56 3.17 31.27
C ASP A 645 -1.26 2.82 30.52
N ASP A 646 -1.42 2.36 29.29
CA ASP A 646 -0.32 1.96 28.41
C ASP A 646 0.65 3.09 28.08
N GLN A 647 0.19 4.34 28.13
CA GLN A 647 1.04 5.50 27.91
C GLN A 647 2.05 5.70 29.05
N TRP A 648 1.75 5.16 30.24
CA TRP A 648 2.51 5.33 31.47
C TRP A 648 3.45 4.16 31.77
N GLU A 649 3.35 3.06 31.05
CA GLU A 649 4.17 1.86 31.28
C GLU A 649 5.68 2.18 31.30
N ASP A 650 6.18 2.92 30.29
CA ASP A 650 7.58 3.34 30.24
C ASP A 650 7.92 4.35 31.34
N VAL A 651 6.99 5.25 31.67
CA VAL A 651 7.16 6.26 32.73
C VAL A 651 7.32 5.57 34.09
N ILE A 652 6.48 4.59 34.41
CA ILE A 652 6.53 3.83 35.67
C ILE A 652 7.84 3.04 35.77
N ARG A 653 8.22 2.33 34.70
CA ARG A 653 9.49 1.60 34.64
C ARG A 653 10.70 2.53 34.81
N MET A 654 10.67 3.71 34.20
CA MET A 654 11.74 4.71 34.36
C MET A 654 11.73 5.36 35.74
N ALA A 655 10.55 5.55 36.35
CA ALA A 655 10.41 6.12 37.70
C ALA A 655 11.06 5.20 38.74
N VAL A 656 10.81 3.88 38.64
CA VAL A 656 11.51 2.88 39.46
C VAL A 656 13.02 2.94 39.27
N GLY A 657 13.50 3.21 38.05
CA GLY A 657 14.92 3.40 37.78
C GLY A 657 15.52 4.68 38.39
N HIS A 658 14.72 5.73 38.56
CA HIS A 658 15.12 6.98 39.21
C HIS A 658 15.02 6.94 40.73
N ALA A 659 14.11 6.12 41.26
CA ALA A 659 13.78 6.04 42.67
C ALA A 659 14.93 5.49 43.52
N ARG A 660 15.11 6.08 44.69
CA ARG A 660 15.94 5.55 45.78
C ARG A 660 15.25 4.32 46.40
N PRO A 661 15.95 3.48 47.18
CA PRO A 661 15.37 2.23 47.70
C PRO A 661 14.03 2.40 48.44
N ARG A 662 13.87 3.48 49.23
CA ARG A 662 12.60 3.78 49.93
C ARG A 662 11.47 4.20 48.98
N GLU A 663 11.76 5.09 48.05
CA GLU A 663 10.81 5.55 47.03
C GLU A 663 10.39 4.38 46.13
N CYS A 664 11.34 3.52 45.76
CA CYS A 664 11.14 2.31 44.97
C CYS A 664 10.18 1.34 45.68
N ALA A 665 10.40 1.13 46.99
CA ALA A 665 9.50 0.34 47.82
C ALA A 665 8.07 0.90 47.85
N GLU A 666 7.92 2.21 48.04
CA GLU A 666 6.62 2.88 48.07
C GLU A 666 5.89 2.81 46.72
N ILE A 667 6.61 3.00 45.60
CA ILE A 667 6.05 2.83 44.24
C ILE A 667 5.48 1.43 44.09
N PHE A 668 6.24 0.40 44.46
CA PHE A 668 5.77 -0.98 44.34
C PHE A 668 4.59 -1.28 45.27
N GLU A 669 4.57 -0.76 46.50
CA GLU A 669 3.44 -0.91 47.41
C GLU A 669 2.17 -0.25 46.87
N GLU A 670 2.28 0.94 46.28
CA GLU A 670 1.16 1.63 45.66
C GLU A 670 0.67 0.93 44.38
N LEU A 671 1.57 0.35 43.58
CA LEU A 671 1.19 -0.50 42.44
C LEU A 671 0.45 -1.76 42.88
N LEU A 672 0.88 -2.42 43.96
CA LEU A 672 0.18 -3.58 44.52
C LEU A 672 -1.21 -3.20 45.04
N LYS A 673 -1.34 -2.07 45.75
CA LYS A 673 -2.65 -1.55 46.19
C LYS A 673 -3.55 -1.22 44.99
N ALA A 674 -3.01 -0.64 43.93
CA ALA A 674 -3.75 -0.35 42.71
C ALA A 674 -4.22 -1.63 42.00
N ALA A 675 -3.40 -2.69 41.98
CA ALA A 675 -3.80 -4.01 41.50
C ALA A 675 -4.95 -4.58 42.35
N ASP A 676 -4.88 -4.45 43.67
CA ASP A 676 -5.93 -4.92 44.60
C ASP A 676 -7.25 -4.16 44.44
N ALA A 677 -7.17 -2.87 44.12
CA ALA A 677 -8.33 -2.01 43.89
C ALA A 677 -8.87 -2.07 42.44
N ALA A 678 -8.28 -2.89 41.57
CA ALA A 678 -8.65 -2.96 40.16
C ALA A 678 -10.11 -3.43 39.98
N PRO A 679 -10.87 -2.80 39.06
CA PRO A 679 -12.29 -3.12 38.87
C PRO A 679 -12.51 -4.48 38.20
N ASP A 680 -11.52 -4.98 37.46
CA ASP A 680 -11.61 -6.24 36.73
C ASP A 680 -10.24 -6.95 36.64
N ARG A 681 -10.27 -8.24 36.25
CA ARG A 681 -9.08 -9.10 36.17
C ARG A 681 -8.04 -8.58 35.17
N ARG A 682 -8.45 -7.94 34.08
CA ARG A 682 -7.52 -7.45 33.06
C ARG A 682 -6.73 -6.28 33.60
N THR A 683 -7.39 -5.30 34.22
CA THR A 683 -6.69 -4.19 34.89
C THR A 683 -5.79 -4.69 36.01
N HIS A 684 -6.26 -5.66 36.81
CA HIS A 684 -5.45 -6.29 37.86
C HIS A 684 -4.16 -6.90 37.30
N LEU A 685 -4.28 -7.75 36.28
CA LEU A 685 -3.14 -8.38 35.61
C LEU A 685 -2.18 -7.35 35.02
N ARG A 686 -2.72 -6.33 34.34
CA ARG A 686 -1.94 -5.26 33.71
C ARG A 686 -1.03 -4.58 34.70
N VAL A 687 -1.58 -4.17 35.84
CA VAL A 687 -0.81 -3.49 36.90
C VAL A 687 0.26 -4.41 37.48
N LEU A 688 -0.04 -5.69 37.70
CA LEU A 688 0.95 -6.66 38.17
C LEU A 688 2.08 -6.90 37.15
N VAL A 689 1.76 -6.96 35.86
CA VAL A 689 2.76 -7.09 34.79
C VAL A 689 3.63 -5.84 34.70
N VAL A 690 3.06 -4.63 34.82
CA VAL A 690 3.83 -3.38 34.89
C VAL A 690 4.75 -3.37 36.11
N ALA A 691 4.27 -3.80 37.28
CA ALA A 691 5.09 -3.91 38.48
C ALA A 691 6.23 -4.95 38.31
N ALA A 692 5.91 -6.13 37.79
CA ALA A 692 6.89 -7.20 37.57
C ALA A 692 7.97 -6.78 36.55
N THR A 693 7.58 -6.13 35.45
CA THR A 693 8.52 -5.62 34.44
C THR A 693 9.36 -4.44 34.94
N ALA A 694 8.83 -3.62 35.84
CA ALA A 694 9.57 -2.51 36.44
C ALA A 694 10.68 -2.99 37.40
N LEU A 695 10.61 -4.23 37.93
CA LEU A 695 11.69 -4.81 38.74
C LEU A 695 13.04 -4.86 37.99
N ASP A 696 13.03 -5.03 36.67
CA ASP A 696 14.25 -5.04 35.84
C ASP A 696 14.91 -3.65 35.74
N HIS A 697 14.18 -2.60 36.12
CA HIS A 697 14.66 -1.22 36.11
C HIS A 697 15.14 -0.73 37.48
N ALA A 698 14.78 -1.43 38.56
CA ALA A 698 15.17 -1.05 39.91
C ALA A 698 16.69 -1.17 40.08
N THR A 699 17.32 -0.09 40.55
CA THR A 699 18.76 -0.13 40.91
C THR A 699 18.98 -0.99 42.16
N GLU A 700 18.06 -0.88 43.11
CA GLU A 700 18.05 -1.63 44.37
C GLU A 700 16.59 -1.81 44.81
N VAL A 701 16.22 -3.04 45.18
CA VAL A 701 14.88 -3.40 45.68
C VAL A 701 15.02 -4.45 46.77
N ALA A 702 14.26 -4.30 47.85
CA ALA A 702 14.26 -5.26 48.95
C ALA A 702 13.75 -6.64 48.47
N PRO A 703 14.42 -7.76 48.82
CA PRO A 703 14.01 -9.09 48.40
C PRO A 703 12.54 -9.39 48.72
N GLU A 704 12.05 -8.92 49.86
CA GLU A 704 10.67 -9.14 50.32
C GLU A 704 9.64 -8.48 49.39
N ILE A 705 9.98 -7.32 48.81
CA ILE A 705 9.10 -6.61 47.86
C ILE A 705 9.09 -7.34 46.51
N ARG A 706 10.26 -7.77 46.04
CA ARG A 706 10.39 -8.59 44.82
C ARG A 706 9.58 -9.88 44.96
N GLU A 707 9.76 -10.61 46.06
CA GLU A 707 9.04 -11.86 46.33
C GLU A 707 7.53 -11.64 46.39
N ARG A 708 7.07 -10.56 47.05
CA ARG A 708 5.64 -10.20 47.08
C ARG A 708 5.08 -9.93 45.68
N ILE A 709 5.75 -9.12 44.85
CA ILE A 709 5.28 -8.83 43.48
C ILE A 709 5.18 -10.11 42.66
N LEU A 710 6.21 -10.96 42.72
CA LEU A 710 6.22 -12.23 42.01
C LEU A 710 5.14 -13.19 42.53
N ALA A 711 4.92 -13.26 43.85
CA ALA A 711 3.85 -14.05 44.44
C ALA A 711 2.45 -13.57 43.99
N ARG A 712 2.22 -12.25 43.97
CA ARG A 712 0.95 -11.69 43.48
C ARG A 712 0.77 -11.94 41.97
N ALA A 713 1.84 -11.81 41.18
CA ALA A 713 1.80 -12.21 39.76
C ALA A 713 1.48 -13.70 39.60
N ALA A 714 2.00 -14.57 40.48
CA ALA A 714 1.71 -16.00 40.46
C ALA A 714 0.24 -16.33 40.74
N GLU A 715 -0.51 -15.51 41.49
CA GLU A 715 -1.96 -15.69 41.71
C GLU A 715 -2.77 -15.61 40.40
N THR A 716 -2.21 -14.96 39.37
CA THR A 716 -2.83 -14.88 38.04
C THR A 716 -2.51 -16.08 37.15
N ILE A 717 -1.64 -16.99 37.62
CA ILE A 717 -1.21 -18.18 36.90
C ILE A 717 -2.05 -19.40 37.36
N PRO A 718 -2.55 -20.25 36.44
CA PRO A 718 -2.33 -20.22 35.00
C PRO A 718 -3.11 -19.11 34.27
N PRO A 719 -2.54 -18.55 33.18
CA PRO A 719 -3.22 -17.59 32.32
C PRO A 719 -4.54 -18.12 31.77
N ARG A 720 -5.57 -17.27 31.70
CA ARG A 720 -6.84 -17.60 31.04
C ARG A 720 -6.76 -17.24 29.56
N GLY A 721 -6.43 -18.25 28.77
CA GLY A 721 -6.37 -18.14 27.33
C GLY A 721 -5.18 -17.31 26.83
N ALA A 722 -5.21 -17.04 25.52
CA ALA A 722 -4.02 -16.62 24.80
C ALA A 722 -3.63 -15.14 24.99
N ASN A 723 -4.55 -14.27 25.42
CA ASN A 723 -4.28 -12.84 25.60
C ASN A 723 -3.58 -12.56 26.94
N GLU A 724 -4.10 -13.10 28.04
CA GLU A 724 -3.45 -13.05 29.36
C GLU A 724 -2.06 -13.71 29.31
N ALA A 725 -1.92 -14.81 28.56
CA ALA A 725 -0.62 -15.46 28.34
C ALA A 725 0.44 -14.55 27.72
N ARG A 726 0.09 -13.72 26.71
CA ARG A 726 1.03 -12.79 26.09
C ARG A 726 1.38 -11.62 26.99
N GLU A 727 0.38 -11.12 27.71
CA GLU A 727 0.57 -10.03 28.66
C GLU A 727 1.54 -10.47 29.77
N LEU A 728 1.36 -11.67 30.33
CA LEU A 728 2.28 -12.28 31.28
C LEU A 728 3.67 -12.54 30.69
N ALA A 729 3.76 -12.98 29.44
CA ALA A 729 5.05 -13.19 28.79
C ALA A 729 5.91 -11.92 28.70
N SER A 730 5.28 -10.74 28.69
CA SER A 730 6.00 -9.45 28.67
C SER A 730 6.80 -9.18 29.97
N ALA A 731 6.43 -9.82 31.08
CA ALA A 731 7.20 -9.82 32.33
C ALA A 731 8.46 -10.71 32.28
N GLY A 732 8.67 -11.44 31.19
CA GLY A 732 9.92 -12.11 30.89
C GLY A 732 10.24 -13.26 31.85
N ARG A 733 11.53 -13.41 32.16
CA ARG A 733 12.05 -14.59 32.88
C ARG A 733 11.42 -14.79 34.26
N ALA A 734 11.08 -13.73 34.97
CA ALA A 734 10.57 -13.84 36.33
C ALA A 734 9.22 -14.60 36.41
N VAL A 735 8.40 -14.51 35.36
CA VAL A 735 7.14 -15.27 35.27
C VAL A 735 7.38 -16.72 34.89
N LEU A 736 8.42 -17.02 34.12
CA LEU A 736 8.74 -18.39 33.70
C LEU A 736 8.94 -19.33 34.90
N ASP A 737 9.61 -18.86 35.95
CA ASP A 737 9.87 -19.64 37.17
C ASP A 737 8.59 -19.89 37.99
N LEU A 738 7.52 -19.12 37.72
CA LEU A 738 6.21 -19.22 38.39
C LEU A 738 5.21 -20.06 37.59
N LEU A 739 5.50 -20.37 36.31
CA LEU A 739 4.58 -21.13 35.48
C LEU A 739 4.50 -22.61 35.94
N PRO A 740 3.30 -23.18 36.07
CA PRO A 740 3.11 -24.57 36.48
C PRO A 740 3.67 -25.54 35.43
N GLY A 741 4.03 -26.73 35.87
CA GLY A 741 4.40 -27.82 34.96
C GLY A 741 3.21 -28.41 34.22
N PRO A 742 3.43 -29.34 33.27
CA PRO A 742 2.35 -30.08 32.64
C PRO A 742 1.55 -30.94 33.65
N GLU A 743 2.11 -31.23 34.82
CA GLU A 743 1.47 -32.07 35.82
C GLU A 743 0.29 -31.34 36.50
N GLY A 744 -0.93 -31.85 36.29
CA GLY A 744 -2.13 -31.34 36.98
C GLY A 744 -2.83 -30.15 36.31
N LEU A 745 -2.41 -29.75 35.10
CA LEU A 745 -3.12 -28.77 34.27
C LEU A 745 -4.16 -29.45 33.38
N ASP A 746 -5.28 -28.78 33.16
CA ASP A 746 -6.16 -29.11 32.04
C ASP A 746 -5.55 -28.66 30.70
N ASP A 747 -6.08 -29.17 29.60
CA ASP A 747 -5.59 -28.95 28.24
C ASP A 747 -5.55 -27.46 27.84
N GLU A 748 -6.54 -26.68 28.27
CA GLU A 748 -6.64 -25.24 27.97
C GLU A 748 -5.60 -24.43 28.74
N SER A 749 -5.41 -24.75 30.02
CA SER A 749 -4.42 -24.13 30.89
C SER A 749 -3.00 -24.48 30.43
N ALA A 750 -2.76 -25.73 30.05
CA ALA A 750 -1.49 -26.17 29.48
C ALA A 750 -1.16 -25.40 28.20
N LEU A 751 -2.15 -25.20 27.31
CA LEU A 751 -1.97 -24.39 26.11
C LEU A 751 -1.63 -22.93 26.45
N ALA A 752 -2.36 -22.30 27.36
CA ALA A 752 -2.12 -20.90 27.74
C ALA A 752 -0.73 -20.70 28.39
N VAL A 753 -0.29 -21.67 29.19
CA VAL A 753 1.04 -21.70 29.80
C VAL A 753 2.15 -21.86 28.75
N VAL A 754 1.97 -22.76 27.78
CA VAL A 754 2.92 -22.94 26.66
C VAL A 754 2.94 -21.72 25.74
N ILE A 755 1.80 -21.06 25.51
CA ILE A 755 1.75 -19.76 24.82
C ILE A 755 2.60 -18.74 25.58
N THR A 756 2.48 -18.65 26.90
CA THR A 756 3.29 -17.73 27.72
C THR A 756 4.78 -18.02 27.54
N ALA A 757 5.20 -19.27 27.76
CA ALA A 757 6.60 -19.66 27.70
C ALA A 757 7.22 -19.52 26.29
N THR A 758 6.47 -19.80 25.22
CA THR A 758 6.95 -19.61 23.84
C THR A 758 7.13 -18.13 23.46
N HIS A 759 6.49 -17.19 24.17
CA HIS A 759 6.69 -15.76 23.98
C HIS A 759 7.82 -15.18 24.85
N ILE A 760 8.30 -15.92 25.86
CA ILE A 760 9.49 -15.58 26.65
C ILE A 760 10.73 -16.05 25.89
N THR A 761 11.29 -15.19 25.05
CA THR A 761 12.46 -15.50 24.20
C THR A 761 13.78 -15.44 24.99
N HIS A 762 13.91 -16.27 26.03
CA HIS A 762 15.12 -16.45 26.82
C HIS A 762 15.49 -17.93 26.84
N ASP A 763 16.78 -18.26 26.78
CA ASP A 763 17.27 -19.66 26.78
C ASP A 763 16.74 -20.51 27.95
N ALA A 764 16.35 -19.88 29.07
CA ALA A 764 15.76 -20.56 30.23
C ALA A 764 14.38 -21.17 29.94
N ALA A 765 13.65 -20.67 28.93
CA ALA A 765 12.35 -21.20 28.53
C ALA A 765 12.46 -22.55 27.83
N LEU A 766 13.62 -22.89 27.26
CA LEU A 766 13.80 -24.12 26.49
C LEU A 766 13.65 -25.40 27.36
N PRO A 767 14.37 -25.55 28.50
CA PRO A 767 14.16 -26.69 29.40
C PRO A 767 12.73 -26.78 29.94
N TYR A 768 12.07 -25.63 30.12
CA TYR A 768 10.69 -25.57 30.58
C TYR A 768 9.72 -26.09 29.51
N LEU A 769 9.82 -25.59 28.27
CA LEU A 769 9.01 -26.02 27.14
C LEU A 769 9.20 -27.51 26.81
N ALA A 770 10.42 -28.03 26.98
CA ALA A 770 10.74 -29.45 26.78
C ALA A 770 9.89 -30.39 27.66
N ARG A 771 9.40 -29.93 28.82
CA ARG A 771 8.49 -30.71 29.68
C ARG A 771 7.13 -30.98 29.02
N PHE A 772 6.71 -30.11 28.10
CA PHE A 772 5.42 -30.20 27.39
C PHE A 772 5.52 -30.96 26.06
N ALA A 773 6.71 -31.42 25.64
CA ALA A 773 6.89 -32.07 24.34
C ALA A 773 6.06 -33.37 24.17
N GLY A 774 5.81 -34.08 25.27
CA GLY A 774 4.99 -35.30 25.30
C GLY A 774 3.50 -35.06 25.59
N HIS A 775 3.01 -33.82 25.54
CA HIS A 775 1.62 -33.51 25.90
C HIS A 775 0.63 -34.06 24.84
N PRO A 776 -0.45 -34.78 25.24
CA PRO A 776 -1.36 -35.44 24.29
C PRO A 776 -2.18 -34.43 23.47
N PHE A 777 -2.54 -33.29 24.07
CA PHE A 777 -3.37 -32.27 23.43
C PHE A 777 -2.67 -31.63 22.22
N LEU A 778 -3.27 -31.82 21.04
CA LEU A 778 -2.71 -31.36 19.77
C LEU A 778 -2.37 -29.85 19.75
N PRO A 779 -3.23 -28.93 20.22
CA PRO A 779 -2.90 -27.51 20.25
C PRO A 779 -1.64 -27.14 21.02
N VAL A 780 -1.31 -27.87 22.10
CA VAL A 780 -0.05 -27.67 22.83
C VAL A 780 1.14 -28.04 21.94
N ARG A 781 1.08 -29.20 21.28
CA ARG A 781 2.12 -29.66 20.34
C ARG A 781 2.24 -28.71 19.14
N SER A 782 1.13 -28.19 18.63
CA SER A 782 1.11 -27.18 17.58
C SER A 782 1.76 -25.86 18.01
N GLN A 783 1.52 -25.42 19.25
CA GLN A 783 2.16 -24.21 19.78
C GLN A 783 3.67 -24.41 19.99
N LEU A 784 4.12 -25.61 20.39
CA LEU A 784 5.54 -25.97 20.45
C LEU A 784 6.17 -26.00 19.04
N MET A 785 5.47 -26.56 18.05
CA MET A 785 5.91 -26.52 16.65
C MET A 785 6.09 -25.07 16.16
N TRP A 786 5.14 -24.18 16.48
CA TRP A 786 5.25 -22.75 16.17
C TRP A 786 6.42 -22.06 16.88
N GLY A 787 6.67 -22.43 18.15
CA GLY A 787 7.76 -21.91 18.96
C GLY A 787 9.15 -22.12 18.35
N TRP A 788 9.33 -23.10 17.47
CA TRP A 788 10.61 -23.44 16.83
C TRP A 788 11.28 -22.26 16.12
N THR A 789 10.49 -21.31 15.61
CA THR A 789 10.99 -20.11 14.91
C THR A 789 11.57 -19.04 15.83
N ARG A 790 11.33 -19.13 17.15
CA ARG A 790 11.64 -18.06 18.12
C ARG A 790 12.87 -18.34 19.00
N PHE A 791 13.42 -19.53 18.92
CA PHE A 791 14.54 -20.00 19.76
C PHE A 791 15.74 -20.43 18.90
N PRO A 792 16.94 -20.56 19.48
CA PRO A 792 18.10 -21.11 18.79
C PRO A 792 17.77 -22.48 18.20
N MET A 793 17.79 -22.56 16.86
CA MET A 793 17.22 -23.67 16.09
C MET A 793 17.71 -25.04 16.56
N THR A 794 19.02 -25.28 16.58
CA THR A 794 19.59 -26.60 16.91
C THR A 794 19.22 -27.05 18.32
N ALA A 795 19.33 -26.18 19.32
CA ALA A 795 18.95 -26.51 20.70
C ALA A 795 17.45 -26.81 20.83
N TYR A 796 16.60 -26.02 20.17
CA TYR A 796 15.16 -26.25 20.15
C TYR A 796 14.79 -27.57 19.47
N THR A 797 15.48 -27.91 18.38
CA THR A 797 15.27 -29.16 17.67
C THR A 797 15.61 -30.36 18.57
N ASP A 798 16.78 -30.34 19.22
CA ASP A 798 17.24 -31.45 20.06
C ASP A 798 16.37 -31.66 21.32
N GLU A 799 15.91 -30.57 21.94
CA GLU A 799 15.18 -30.66 23.21
C GLU A 799 13.66 -30.85 23.07
N ILE A 800 13.06 -30.31 21.99
CA ILE A 800 11.60 -30.29 21.80
C ILE A 800 11.20 -31.06 20.56
N ILE A 801 11.67 -30.67 19.37
CA ILE A 801 11.19 -31.25 18.10
C ILE A 801 11.47 -32.75 18.03
N ALA A 802 12.65 -33.18 18.48
CA ALA A 802 13.03 -34.60 18.53
C ALA A 802 12.11 -35.46 19.42
N ARG A 803 11.34 -34.85 20.32
CA ARG A 803 10.48 -35.52 21.31
C ARG A 803 8.99 -35.32 21.06
N LEU A 804 8.60 -34.50 20.08
CA LEU A 804 7.20 -34.26 19.76
C LEU A 804 6.58 -35.53 19.17
N ASP A 805 5.42 -35.90 19.71
CA ASP A 805 4.56 -36.90 19.08
C ASP A 805 4.03 -36.35 17.75
N THR A 806 4.31 -37.10 16.67
CA THR A 806 3.98 -36.73 15.30
C THR A 806 2.54 -37.06 14.91
N ASP A 807 1.81 -37.82 15.74
CA ASP A 807 0.42 -38.18 15.46
C ASP A 807 -0.45 -36.94 15.29
N SER A 808 -1.10 -36.84 14.13
CA SER A 808 -2.00 -35.74 13.76
C SER A 808 -1.37 -34.33 13.79
N LEU A 809 -0.05 -34.23 13.99
CA LEU A 809 0.70 -32.97 14.00
C LEU A 809 1.29 -32.68 12.62
N ASP A 810 1.10 -31.47 12.14
CA ASP A 810 1.76 -30.99 10.93
C ASP A 810 3.08 -30.29 11.32
N PHE A 811 4.18 -30.78 10.74
CA PHE A 811 5.51 -30.19 10.93
C PHE A 811 5.65 -28.98 10.02
N THR A 812 5.46 -27.79 10.59
CA THR A 812 5.61 -26.53 9.86
C THR A 812 7.08 -26.16 9.70
N VAL A 813 7.54 -26.10 8.45
CA VAL A 813 8.91 -25.78 8.06
C VAL A 813 8.89 -24.47 7.28
N VAL A 814 9.63 -23.47 7.77
CA VAL A 814 9.66 -22.12 7.21
C VAL A 814 11.04 -21.71 6.70
N SER A 815 12.08 -22.54 6.88
CA SER A 815 13.45 -22.22 6.45
C SER A 815 14.27 -23.46 6.08
N ASP A 816 15.31 -23.26 5.27
CA ASP A 816 16.28 -24.31 4.90
C ASP A 816 17.02 -24.90 6.11
N GLY A 817 17.26 -24.11 7.16
CA GLY A 817 17.89 -24.60 8.38
C GLY A 817 16.99 -25.64 9.08
N GLN A 818 15.70 -25.37 9.20
CA GLN A 818 14.75 -26.34 9.78
C GLN A 818 14.64 -27.60 8.91
N ALA A 819 14.68 -27.44 7.58
CA ALA A 819 14.74 -28.58 6.66
C ALA A 819 15.98 -29.46 6.90
N ALA A 820 17.14 -28.84 7.11
CA ALA A 820 18.38 -29.54 7.46
C ALA A 820 18.28 -30.25 8.82
N GLU A 821 17.60 -29.67 9.80
CA GLU A 821 17.38 -30.27 11.12
C GLU A 821 16.43 -31.49 11.06
N ILE A 822 15.36 -31.44 10.26
CA ILE A 822 14.49 -32.61 10.00
C ILE A 822 15.30 -33.74 9.39
N LEU A 823 16.15 -33.43 8.40
CA LEU A 823 17.04 -34.41 7.78
C LEU A 823 18.05 -34.96 8.79
N ARG A 824 18.67 -34.09 9.60
CA ARG A 824 19.67 -34.46 10.61
C ARG A 824 19.11 -35.45 11.63
N LEU A 825 17.87 -35.24 12.08
CA LEU A 825 17.19 -36.14 13.02
C LEU A 825 16.56 -37.36 12.35
N GLY A 826 16.56 -37.43 11.01
CA GLY A 826 15.93 -38.52 10.26
C GLY A 826 14.40 -38.56 10.43
N LEU A 827 13.76 -37.42 10.75
CA LEU A 827 12.33 -37.37 11.02
C LEU A 827 11.52 -37.60 9.73
N ARG A 828 10.40 -38.32 9.88
CA ARG A 828 9.42 -38.63 8.84
C ARG A 828 8.01 -38.35 9.36
N PRO A 829 7.65 -37.07 9.52
CA PRO A 829 6.34 -36.72 10.05
C PRO A 829 5.25 -37.11 9.06
N GLU A 830 4.11 -37.59 9.57
CA GLU A 830 2.96 -37.90 8.70
C GLU A 830 2.37 -36.64 8.06
N GLY A 831 2.46 -35.50 8.75
CA GLY A 831 2.03 -34.19 8.28
C GLY A 831 3.22 -33.26 8.10
N LEU A 832 3.35 -32.68 6.90
CA LEU A 832 4.40 -31.74 6.57
C LEU A 832 3.79 -30.46 6.00
N ASP A 833 4.13 -29.32 6.58
CA ASP A 833 3.65 -28.01 6.15
C ASP A 833 4.83 -27.13 5.72
N LEU A 834 5.01 -26.96 4.41
CA LEU A 834 6.12 -26.22 3.82
C LEU A 834 5.68 -24.79 3.47
N ARG A 835 6.39 -23.78 3.98
CA ARG A 835 6.07 -22.36 3.79
C ARG A 835 7.08 -21.63 2.91
N ALA A 836 6.72 -20.42 2.49
CA ALA A 836 7.42 -19.61 1.48
C ALA A 836 8.89 -19.23 1.80
N GLY A 837 9.38 -19.46 3.03
CA GLY A 837 10.78 -19.22 3.40
C GLY A 837 11.74 -20.37 3.05
N ILE A 838 11.24 -21.50 2.56
CA ILE A 838 12.08 -22.61 2.06
C ILE A 838 12.54 -22.32 0.64
N THR A 839 13.82 -22.57 0.37
CA THR A 839 14.41 -22.44 -0.97
C THR A 839 14.44 -23.80 -1.69
N PRO A 840 14.75 -23.84 -3.00
CA PRO A 840 14.99 -25.11 -3.71
C PRO A 840 16.00 -26.03 -3.01
N TYR A 841 16.98 -25.46 -2.28
CA TYR A 841 17.94 -26.24 -1.51
C TYR A 841 17.27 -26.94 -0.32
N GLY A 842 16.50 -26.21 0.51
CA GLY A 842 15.75 -26.81 1.61
C GLY A 842 14.75 -27.88 1.15
N MET A 843 14.07 -27.64 0.02
CA MET A 843 13.21 -28.65 -0.61
C MET A 843 13.96 -29.93 -0.96
N SER A 844 15.21 -29.82 -1.43
CA SER A 844 16.03 -30.99 -1.76
C SER A 844 16.40 -31.83 -0.53
N LEU A 845 16.60 -31.18 0.62
CA LEU A 845 16.88 -31.84 1.90
C LEU A 845 15.68 -32.63 2.43
N LEU A 846 14.46 -32.13 2.14
CA LEU A 846 13.21 -32.74 2.60
C LEU A 846 12.68 -33.85 1.70
N ARG A 847 13.37 -34.22 0.62
CA ARG A 847 12.88 -35.19 -0.38
C ARG A 847 12.37 -36.49 0.26
N GLU A 848 13.12 -37.06 1.19
CA GLU A 848 12.72 -38.31 1.85
C GLU A 848 11.56 -38.12 2.83
N ALA A 849 11.49 -36.98 3.52
CA ALA A 849 10.37 -36.65 4.42
C ALA A 849 9.07 -36.42 3.64
N ILE A 850 9.16 -35.73 2.49
CA ILE A 850 8.03 -35.54 1.56
C ILE A 850 7.52 -36.88 1.05
N GLY A 851 8.42 -37.82 0.70
CA GLY A 851 8.02 -39.14 0.21
C GLY A 851 7.30 -40.02 1.23
N GLY A 852 7.48 -39.76 2.53
CA GLY A 852 6.79 -40.47 3.61
C GLY A 852 5.57 -39.74 4.18
N ALA A 853 5.27 -38.52 3.72
CA ALA A 853 4.18 -37.72 4.26
C ALA A 853 2.82 -38.20 3.75
N ARG A 854 1.83 -38.28 4.66
CA ARG A 854 0.41 -38.51 4.34
C ARG A 854 -0.33 -37.22 4.08
N ARG A 855 0.05 -36.14 4.76
CA ARG A 855 -0.50 -34.80 4.58
C ARG A 855 0.65 -33.86 4.21
N LEU A 856 0.50 -33.15 3.10
CA LEU A 856 1.50 -32.20 2.63
C LEU A 856 0.84 -30.88 2.28
N ARG A 857 1.34 -29.78 2.85
CA ARG A 857 1.15 -28.43 2.33
C ARG A 857 2.44 -27.96 1.68
N ILE A 858 2.34 -27.42 0.47
CA ILE A 858 3.50 -26.96 -0.30
C ILE A 858 3.14 -25.74 -1.16
N PRO A 859 4.05 -24.76 -1.31
CA PRO A 859 3.86 -23.66 -2.25
C PRO A 859 3.82 -24.18 -3.69
N GLY A 860 2.88 -23.68 -4.49
CA GLY A 860 2.72 -24.12 -5.88
C GLY A 860 4.01 -24.06 -6.70
N ALA A 861 4.83 -23.03 -6.48
CA ALA A 861 6.13 -22.87 -7.16
C ALA A 861 7.11 -24.05 -6.95
N PHE A 862 6.90 -24.87 -5.91
CA PHE A 862 7.72 -26.03 -5.58
C PHE A 862 7.06 -27.37 -5.92
N ALA A 863 5.90 -27.38 -6.59
CA ALA A 863 5.21 -28.63 -6.95
C ALA A 863 6.09 -29.59 -7.78
N ARG A 864 7.06 -29.08 -8.56
CA ARG A 864 8.07 -29.89 -9.29
C ARG A 864 8.88 -30.85 -8.40
N PHE A 865 8.95 -30.59 -7.10
CA PHE A 865 9.63 -31.49 -6.15
C PHE A 865 8.81 -32.75 -5.83
N LEU A 866 7.55 -32.80 -6.28
CA LEU A 866 6.67 -33.97 -6.18
C LEU A 866 6.81 -34.89 -7.39
N ASP A 867 7.31 -34.40 -8.53
CA ASP A 867 7.56 -35.22 -9.73
C ASP A 867 8.37 -36.48 -9.44
N PRO A 868 9.44 -36.45 -8.63
CA PRO A 868 10.25 -37.64 -8.37
C PRO A 868 9.59 -38.68 -7.45
N LEU A 869 8.39 -38.43 -6.92
CA LEU A 869 7.71 -39.37 -6.04
C LEU A 869 7.23 -40.61 -6.82
N PRO A 870 7.35 -41.82 -6.23
CA PRO A 870 6.81 -43.03 -6.83
C PRO A 870 5.28 -42.98 -6.87
N SER A 871 4.66 -43.75 -7.77
CA SER A 871 3.20 -43.84 -7.86
C SER A 871 2.55 -44.42 -6.60
N GLU A 872 3.29 -45.21 -5.81
CA GLU A 872 2.87 -45.81 -4.53
C GLU A 872 3.25 -44.93 -3.32
N ASN A 873 3.16 -43.61 -3.46
CA ASN A 873 3.42 -42.69 -2.34
C ASN A 873 2.28 -42.74 -1.29
N ALA A 874 2.61 -42.37 -0.06
CA ALA A 874 1.67 -42.38 1.07
C ALA A 874 0.75 -41.15 1.12
N LEU A 875 0.80 -40.26 0.13
CA LEU A 875 0.15 -38.95 0.21
C LEU A 875 -1.38 -39.07 0.04
N GLU A 876 -2.10 -38.75 1.09
CA GLU A 876 -3.57 -38.77 1.12
C GLU A 876 -4.18 -37.36 1.00
N VAL A 877 -3.47 -36.35 1.53
CA VAL A 877 -3.93 -34.95 1.54
C VAL A 877 -2.85 -34.04 0.99
N LEU A 878 -3.16 -33.30 -0.08
CA LEU A 878 -2.29 -32.29 -0.65
C LEU A 878 -2.94 -30.91 -0.58
N THR A 879 -2.22 -29.95 -0.03
CA THR A 879 -2.58 -28.54 -0.07
C THR A 879 -1.56 -27.75 -0.88
N LEU A 880 -2.03 -27.08 -1.92
CA LEU A 880 -1.24 -26.21 -2.79
C LEU A 880 -1.52 -24.75 -2.45
N ASP A 881 -0.49 -24.06 -1.93
CA ASP A 881 -0.53 -22.62 -1.74
C ASP A 881 -0.18 -21.96 -3.09
N GLY A 882 -1.20 -21.78 -3.92
CA GLY A 882 -1.10 -21.30 -5.31
C GLY A 882 -0.85 -22.43 -6.31
N PHE A 883 -1.19 -22.20 -7.59
CA PHE A 883 -0.92 -23.18 -8.66
C PHE A 883 0.50 -23.08 -9.21
N PRO A 884 1.15 -24.22 -9.53
CA PRO A 884 2.43 -24.26 -10.23
C PRO A 884 2.35 -23.69 -11.65
N GLU A 885 3.37 -22.94 -12.05
CA GLU A 885 3.53 -22.46 -13.44
C GLU A 885 3.65 -23.61 -14.46
N GLY A 886 4.14 -24.77 -14.03
CA GLY A 886 4.30 -25.98 -14.86
C GLY A 886 3.05 -26.86 -14.97
N GLY A 887 1.89 -26.41 -14.46
CA GLY A 887 0.65 -27.19 -14.45
C GLY A 887 0.61 -28.29 -13.40
N ILE A 888 -0.48 -29.07 -13.40
CA ILE A 888 -0.80 -30.07 -12.36
C ILE A 888 -0.61 -31.52 -12.79
N ASP A 889 0.13 -31.79 -13.87
CA ASP A 889 0.32 -33.14 -14.42
C ASP A 889 1.00 -34.11 -13.43
N PHE A 890 1.84 -33.58 -12.53
CA PHE A 890 2.49 -34.36 -11.47
C PHE A 890 1.49 -35.11 -10.57
N LEU A 891 0.25 -34.60 -10.46
CA LEU A 891 -0.81 -35.26 -9.68
C LEU A 891 -1.11 -36.67 -10.19
N ARG A 892 -0.88 -37.00 -11.48
CA ARG A 892 -1.11 -38.36 -12.03
C ARG A 892 -0.44 -39.48 -11.24
N ARG A 893 0.66 -39.15 -10.53
CA ARG A 893 1.44 -40.09 -9.73
C ARG A 893 0.90 -40.23 -8.30
N MET A 894 -0.09 -39.45 -7.89
CA MET A 894 -0.65 -39.45 -6.55
C MET A 894 -1.94 -40.27 -6.51
N THR A 895 -1.85 -41.56 -6.83
CA THR A 895 -3.02 -42.44 -6.96
C THR A 895 -3.78 -42.63 -5.64
N GLY A 896 -3.09 -42.50 -4.49
CA GLY A 896 -3.68 -42.55 -3.15
C GLY A 896 -4.27 -41.22 -2.66
N LEU A 897 -4.27 -40.15 -3.47
CA LEU A 897 -4.72 -38.83 -3.05
C LEU A 897 -6.24 -38.82 -2.84
N ARG A 898 -6.65 -38.61 -1.59
CA ARG A 898 -8.06 -38.53 -1.18
C ARG A 898 -8.60 -37.12 -1.18
N MET A 899 -7.73 -36.15 -0.86
CA MET A 899 -8.11 -34.75 -0.72
C MET A 899 -7.09 -33.82 -1.38
N LEU A 900 -7.57 -32.93 -2.23
CA LEU A 900 -6.79 -31.86 -2.83
C LEU A 900 -7.38 -30.50 -2.43
N LYS A 901 -6.52 -29.62 -1.88
CA LYS A 901 -6.86 -28.24 -1.55
C LYS A 901 -6.00 -27.29 -2.37
N ALA A 902 -6.62 -26.38 -3.12
CA ALA A 902 -5.92 -25.32 -3.82
C ALA A 902 -6.69 -24.00 -3.64
N HIS A 903 -6.13 -23.12 -2.81
CA HIS A 903 -6.84 -21.96 -2.30
C HIS A 903 -6.76 -20.72 -3.20
N HIS A 904 -5.80 -20.66 -4.14
CA HIS A 904 -5.50 -19.45 -4.91
C HIS A 904 -5.27 -19.72 -6.41
N SER A 905 -6.06 -19.03 -7.24
CA SER A 905 -6.05 -19.00 -8.71
C SER A 905 -6.24 -20.35 -9.41
N ALA A 906 -6.43 -20.33 -10.73
CA ALA A 906 -6.60 -21.52 -11.58
C ALA A 906 -5.33 -21.75 -12.42
N PRO A 907 -5.06 -22.98 -12.90
CA PRO A 907 -4.13 -23.22 -13.99
C PRO A 907 -4.49 -22.34 -15.20
N SER A 908 -3.49 -21.92 -15.97
CA SER A 908 -3.67 -21.12 -17.18
C SER A 908 -4.30 -21.90 -18.34
N GLY A 909 -4.24 -23.24 -18.32
CA GLY A 909 -4.88 -24.12 -19.31
C GLY A 909 -6.05 -24.92 -18.74
N GLY A 910 -7.24 -24.79 -19.34
CA GLY A 910 -8.42 -25.56 -18.93
C GLY A 910 -8.25 -27.08 -19.07
N GLU A 911 -7.40 -27.56 -19.98
CA GLU A 911 -7.17 -29.00 -20.17
C GLU A 911 -6.33 -29.64 -19.05
N ASP A 912 -5.58 -28.85 -18.27
CA ASP A 912 -4.73 -29.35 -17.18
C ASP A 912 -5.55 -30.06 -16.09
N TRP A 913 -6.82 -29.69 -15.93
CA TRP A 913 -7.74 -30.29 -14.96
C TRP A 913 -8.10 -31.74 -15.26
N ASN A 914 -7.89 -32.22 -16.49
CA ASN A 914 -8.13 -33.62 -16.85
C ASN A 914 -7.26 -34.59 -16.04
N VAL A 915 -6.18 -34.12 -15.41
CA VAL A 915 -5.38 -34.94 -14.50
C VAL A 915 -6.20 -35.49 -13.32
N LEU A 916 -7.17 -34.71 -12.83
CA LEU A 916 -7.96 -35.09 -11.66
C LEU A 916 -8.85 -36.31 -11.95
N ALA A 917 -9.22 -36.53 -13.21
CA ALA A 917 -10.03 -37.68 -13.61
C ALA A 917 -9.30 -39.03 -13.49
N VAL A 918 -7.97 -39.00 -13.36
CA VAL A 918 -7.14 -40.21 -13.17
C VAL A 918 -6.95 -40.54 -11.68
N LEU A 919 -7.40 -39.66 -10.78
CA LEU A 919 -7.26 -39.83 -9.32
C LEU A 919 -8.49 -40.56 -8.76
N ASP A 920 -8.42 -41.88 -8.83
CA ASP A 920 -9.53 -42.77 -8.45
C ASP A 920 -9.91 -42.71 -6.96
N GLU A 921 -9.02 -42.24 -6.07
CA GLU A 921 -9.31 -42.12 -4.63
C GLU A 921 -9.78 -40.71 -4.23
N LEU A 922 -9.85 -39.76 -5.17
CA LEU A 922 -10.15 -38.36 -4.90
C LEU A 922 -11.63 -38.15 -4.52
N SER A 923 -11.88 -38.16 -3.22
CA SER A 923 -13.21 -38.02 -2.62
C SER A 923 -13.56 -36.59 -2.21
N SER A 924 -12.55 -35.73 -2.01
CA SER A 924 -12.73 -34.37 -1.51
C SER A 924 -11.90 -33.33 -2.24
N LEU A 925 -12.53 -32.21 -2.61
CA LEU A 925 -11.90 -31.09 -3.30
C LEU A 925 -12.23 -29.75 -2.63
N VAL A 926 -11.20 -28.92 -2.45
CA VAL A 926 -11.32 -27.52 -2.01
C VAL A 926 -10.70 -26.63 -3.08
N LEU A 927 -11.53 -25.86 -3.78
CA LEU A 927 -11.12 -25.05 -4.91
C LEU A 927 -11.74 -23.65 -4.89
N HIS A 928 -11.12 -22.75 -5.65
CA HIS A 928 -11.68 -21.44 -5.94
C HIS A 928 -12.75 -21.52 -7.06
N ALA A 929 -13.79 -20.69 -7.00
CA ALA A 929 -14.88 -20.66 -7.98
C ALA A 929 -14.38 -20.44 -9.41
N LYS A 930 -13.42 -19.51 -9.59
CA LYS A 930 -12.73 -19.29 -10.88
C LYS A 930 -12.01 -20.54 -11.41
N ALA A 931 -11.46 -21.38 -10.53
CA ALA A 931 -10.84 -22.65 -10.92
C ALA A 931 -11.89 -23.67 -11.39
N VAL A 932 -13.00 -23.79 -10.66
CA VAL A 932 -14.12 -24.65 -11.06
C VAL A 932 -14.74 -24.17 -12.37
N ALA A 933 -14.90 -22.86 -12.57
CA ALA A 933 -15.44 -22.28 -13.80
C ALA A 933 -14.54 -22.55 -15.03
N ALA A 934 -13.24 -22.73 -14.81
CA ALA A 934 -12.26 -23.03 -15.86
C ALA A 934 -12.21 -24.53 -16.24
N PHE A 935 -13.02 -25.40 -15.63
CA PHE A 935 -13.05 -26.82 -15.97
C PHE A 935 -13.51 -27.08 -17.41
N PRO A 936 -12.85 -27.98 -18.14
CA PRO A 936 -13.23 -28.29 -19.51
C PRO A 936 -14.55 -29.07 -19.50
N GLN A 937 -15.35 -28.91 -20.56
CA GLN A 937 -16.67 -29.55 -20.64
C GLN A 937 -16.62 -31.09 -20.57
N SER A 938 -15.49 -31.70 -20.91
CA SER A 938 -15.23 -33.13 -20.86
C SER A 938 -14.91 -33.68 -19.47
N LEU A 939 -14.52 -32.84 -18.50
CA LEU A 939 -14.08 -33.30 -17.19
C LEU A 939 -15.24 -33.89 -16.38
N ARG A 940 -15.04 -35.09 -15.83
CA ARG A 940 -15.97 -35.73 -14.90
C ARG A 940 -15.18 -36.33 -13.73
N LEU A 941 -15.67 -36.10 -12.52
CA LEU A 941 -15.07 -36.57 -11.26
C LEU A 941 -16.13 -37.35 -10.48
N PRO A 942 -16.43 -38.60 -10.89
CA PRO A 942 -17.57 -39.37 -10.38
C PRO A 942 -17.37 -39.96 -8.98
N ARG A 943 -16.18 -39.82 -8.38
CA ARG A 943 -15.88 -40.32 -7.02
C ARG A 943 -15.74 -39.21 -5.98
N THR A 944 -15.76 -37.95 -6.41
CA THR A 944 -15.72 -36.82 -5.49
C THR A 944 -17.09 -36.63 -4.85
N GLU A 945 -17.15 -36.85 -3.54
CA GLU A 945 -18.39 -36.77 -2.75
C GLU A 945 -18.48 -35.44 -1.99
N LYS A 946 -17.34 -34.79 -1.72
CA LYS A 946 -17.26 -33.52 -0.98
C LYS A 946 -16.59 -32.45 -1.84
N LEU A 947 -17.30 -31.34 -2.04
CA LEU A 947 -16.76 -30.18 -2.75
C LEU A 947 -16.98 -28.93 -1.92
N LEU A 948 -15.91 -28.19 -1.72
CA LEU A 948 -15.96 -26.87 -1.12
C LEU A 948 -15.43 -25.85 -2.13
N VAL A 949 -16.26 -24.86 -2.44
CA VAL A 949 -15.97 -23.83 -3.44
C VAL A 949 -15.89 -22.47 -2.77
N ARG A 950 -14.72 -21.84 -2.84
CA ARG A 950 -14.52 -20.45 -2.43
C ARG A 950 -15.03 -19.51 -3.52
N CYS A 951 -16.00 -18.68 -3.20
CA CYS A 951 -16.65 -17.79 -4.15
C CYS A 951 -16.16 -16.35 -3.97
N ASP A 952 -15.56 -15.79 -5.01
CA ASP A 952 -15.39 -14.33 -5.20
C ASP A 952 -16.74 -13.70 -5.62
N ASP A 953 -16.80 -12.40 -5.85
CA ASP A 953 -17.99 -11.62 -6.28
C ASP A 953 -18.81 -12.23 -7.43
N ASP A 954 -18.18 -13.03 -8.29
CA ASP A 954 -18.81 -13.66 -9.46
C ASP A 954 -19.73 -14.86 -9.13
N GLY A 955 -19.80 -15.30 -7.87
CA GLY A 955 -20.64 -16.42 -7.43
C GLY A 955 -20.09 -17.82 -7.79
N ALA A 956 -20.86 -18.87 -7.46
CA ALA A 956 -20.48 -20.26 -7.69
C ALA A 956 -20.93 -20.75 -9.09
N PRO A 957 -20.08 -21.44 -9.86
CA PRO A 957 -20.44 -22.00 -11.17
C PRO A 957 -21.22 -23.31 -11.02
N LEU A 958 -22.47 -23.23 -10.56
CA LEU A 958 -23.30 -24.38 -10.17
C LEU A 958 -23.61 -25.35 -11.33
N ASP A 959 -23.72 -24.84 -12.55
CA ASP A 959 -23.89 -25.64 -13.77
C ASP A 959 -22.65 -26.49 -14.08
N VAL A 960 -21.46 -25.93 -13.86
CA VAL A 960 -20.19 -26.63 -14.00
C VAL A 960 -20.03 -27.67 -12.90
N ILE A 961 -20.44 -27.34 -11.67
CA ILE A 961 -20.41 -28.25 -10.52
C ILE A 961 -21.31 -29.47 -10.78
N ALA A 962 -22.58 -29.24 -11.14
CA ALA A 962 -23.54 -30.32 -11.39
C ALA A 962 -23.09 -31.26 -12.51
N ARG A 963 -22.49 -30.69 -13.57
CA ARG A 963 -21.96 -31.47 -14.69
C ARG A 963 -20.72 -32.28 -14.31
N THR A 964 -19.82 -31.69 -13.53
CA THR A 964 -18.49 -32.27 -13.26
C THR A 964 -18.53 -33.31 -12.13
N PHE A 965 -19.40 -33.14 -11.14
CA PHE A 965 -19.42 -33.93 -9.91
C PHE A 965 -20.74 -34.71 -9.74
N PRO A 966 -21.00 -35.75 -10.55
CA PRO A 966 -22.30 -36.44 -10.55
C PRO A 966 -22.61 -37.21 -9.25
N SER A 967 -21.60 -37.54 -8.45
CA SER A 967 -21.75 -38.27 -7.17
C SER A 967 -21.62 -37.37 -5.94
N LEU A 968 -21.74 -36.05 -6.11
CA LEU A 968 -21.57 -35.10 -5.02
C LEU A 968 -22.62 -35.33 -3.91
N VAL A 969 -22.15 -35.45 -2.66
CA VAL A 969 -22.98 -35.68 -1.47
C VAL A 969 -23.05 -34.42 -0.61
N HIS A 970 -21.95 -33.69 -0.48
CA HIS A 970 -21.87 -32.44 0.27
C HIS A 970 -21.25 -31.34 -0.58
N LEU A 971 -21.99 -30.25 -0.75
CA LEU A 971 -21.50 -29.02 -1.36
C LEU A 971 -21.41 -27.93 -0.30
N THR A 972 -20.26 -27.30 -0.15
CA THR A 972 -20.15 -26.07 0.64
C THR A 972 -19.67 -24.90 -0.22
N LEU A 973 -20.45 -23.84 -0.24
CA LEU A 973 -20.14 -22.57 -0.89
C LEU A 973 -19.69 -21.59 0.19
N MET A 974 -18.50 -21.04 0.01
CA MET A 974 -17.94 -20.06 0.94
C MET A 974 -17.79 -18.73 0.22
N GLY A 975 -18.73 -17.80 0.42
CA GLY A 975 -18.67 -16.42 -0.06
C GLY A 975 -18.18 -15.43 1.01
N SER A 976 -17.86 -14.19 0.60
CA SER A 976 -17.77 -13.05 1.52
C SER A 976 -19.16 -12.75 2.11
N PHE A 977 -19.23 -12.08 3.27
CA PHE A 977 -20.37 -12.12 4.18
C PHE A 977 -21.76 -11.62 3.69
N GLU A 978 -21.89 -11.26 2.43
CA GLU A 978 -22.97 -10.45 1.87
C GLU A 978 -24.12 -11.28 1.30
N GLY A 979 -24.79 -12.13 2.10
CA GLY A 979 -26.14 -12.64 1.84
C GLY A 979 -26.50 -13.00 0.39
N ARG A 980 -25.59 -13.62 -0.37
CA ARG A 980 -25.67 -13.73 -1.83
C ARG A 980 -26.73 -14.70 -2.24
N VAL A 981 -27.50 -14.38 -3.28
CA VAL A 981 -28.54 -15.28 -3.75
C VAL A 981 -27.96 -16.24 -4.79
N HIS A 982 -27.85 -17.52 -4.45
CA HIS A 982 -27.52 -18.60 -5.39
C HIS A 982 -28.79 -19.32 -5.83
N ASP A 983 -28.98 -19.46 -7.14
CA ASP A 983 -30.02 -20.33 -7.71
C ASP A 983 -29.50 -21.77 -7.78
N LEU A 984 -30.06 -22.66 -6.96
CA LEU A 984 -29.68 -24.06 -6.86
C LEU A 984 -30.33 -24.95 -7.93
N ALA A 985 -31.22 -24.42 -8.79
CA ALA A 985 -31.84 -25.18 -9.87
C ALA A 985 -30.84 -25.97 -10.75
N PRO A 986 -29.63 -25.48 -11.07
CA PRO A 986 -28.63 -26.23 -11.82
C PRO A 986 -28.16 -27.52 -11.14
N LEU A 987 -28.31 -27.66 -9.81
CA LEU A 987 -27.91 -28.85 -9.05
C LEU A 987 -28.99 -29.95 -9.04
N ALA A 988 -30.19 -29.71 -9.59
CA ALA A 988 -31.28 -30.68 -9.68
C ALA A 988 -30.89 -32.09 -10.20
N PRO A 989 -29.93 -32.24 -11.15
CA PRO A 989 -29.50 -33.55 -11.63
C PRO A 989 -28.72 -34.40 -10.60
N LEU A 990 -28.27 -33.83 -9.48
CA LEU A 990 -27.44 -34.50 -8.47
C LEU A 990 -28.30 -35.30 -7.49
N THR A 991 -28.56 -36.57 -7.80
CA THR A 991 -29.45 -37.43 -7.01
C THR A 991 -28.88 -37.90 -5.66
N ARG A 992 -27.57 -37.79 -5.45
CA ARG A 992 -26.88 -38.16 -4.20
C ARG A 992 -26.61 -36.97 -3.28
N LEU A 993 -26.97 -35.75 -3.70
CA LEU A 993 -26.74 -34.55 -2.91
C LEU A 993 -27.56 -34.62 -1.63
N SER A 994 -26.90 -34.53 -0.48
CA SER A 994 -27.53 -34.64 0.85
C SER A 994 -27.54 -33.32 1.59
N SER A 995 -26.50 -32.48 1.39
CA SER A 995 -26.44 -31.16 2.02
C SER A 995 -25.80 -30.11 1.12
N VAL A 996 -26.35 -28.90 1.18
CA VAL A 996 -25.75 -27.67 0.64
C VAL A 996 -25.59 -26.68 1.78
N THR A 997 -24.34 -26.31 2.05
CA THR A 997 -24.01 -25.33 3.08
C THR A 997 -23.51 -24.05 2.40
N GLY A 998 -24.21 -22.94 2.58
CA GLY A 998 -23.78 -21.63 2.10
C GLY A 998 -23.62 -20.73 3.29
N LEU A 999 -22.40 -20.52 3.73
CA LEU A 999 -22.20 -19.79 4.96
C LEU A 999 -22.50 -18.33 4.71
N GLY A 1000 -23.66 -17.93 5.26
CA GLY A 1000 -24.42 -16.70 5.06
C GLY A 1000 -24.60 -16.23 3.62
N ASP A 1001 -24.88 -17.21 2.76
CA ASP A 1001 -25.52 -17.03 1.46
C ASP A 1001 -27.03 -17.31 1.58
N ARG A 1002 -27.81 -16.83 0.62
CA ARG A 1002 -29.24 -17.13 0.44
C ARG A 1002 -29.41 -18.07 -0.75
N PHE A 1003 -30.33 -19.02 -0.63
CA PHE A 1003 -30.60 -19.99 -1.70
C PHE A 1003 -31.99 -19.81 -2.29
N THR A 1004 -32.08 -19.93 -3.61
CA THR A 1004 -33.31 -19.95 -4.41
C THR A 1004 -33.32 -21.18 -5.30
N GLY A 1005 -34.46 -21.57 -5.88
CA GLY A 1005 -34.54 -22.75 -6.75
C GLY A 1005 -34.40 -24.09 -5.99
N THR A 1006 -34.56 -24.08 -4.67
CA THR A 1006 -34.46 -25.25 -3.78
C THR A 1006 -35.52 -26.31 -4.07
N GLU A 1007 -36.66 -25.90 -4.59
CA GLU A 1007 -37.79 -26.73 -5.02
C GLU A 1007 -37.45 -27.66 -6.19
N HIS A 1008 -36.34 -27.40 -6.89
CA HIS A 1008 -35.85 -28.23 -7.98
C HIS A 1008 -34.91 -29.36 -7.49
N LEU A 1009 -34.50 -29.35 -6.21
CA LEU A 1009 -33.64 -30.38 -5.64
C LEU A 1009 -34.43 -31.63 -5.23
N VAL A 1010 -33.73 -32.74 -5.04
CA VAL A 1010 -34.32 -33.99 -4.57
C VAL A 1010 -34.91 -33.81 -3.16
N PRO A 1011 -36.09 -34.38 -2.84
CA PRO A 1011 -36.66 -34.29 -1.50
C PRO A 1011 -35.70 -34.83 -0.43
N GLY A 1012 -35.38 -34.02 0.58
CA GLY A 1012 -34.53 -34.40 1.71
C GLY A 1012 -33.12 -33.80 1.72
N VAL A 1013 -32.74 -32.97 0.75
CA VAL A 1013 -31.48 -32.21 0.82
C VAL A 1013 -31.55 -31.17 1.93
N GLU A 1014 -30.61 -31.22 2.87
CA GLU A 1014 -30.48 -30.23 3.94
C GLU A 1014 -29.79 -28.96 3.42
N ILE A 1015 -30.41 -27.81 3.65
CA ILE A 1015 -29.85 -26.51 3.27
C ILE A 1015 -29.47 -25.77 4.55
N HIS A 1016 -28.17 -25.51 4.69
CA HIS A 1016 -27.59 -24.82 5.84
C HIS A 1016 -27.10 -23.44 5.37
N THR A 1017 -27.74 -22.37 5.82
CA THR A 1017 -27.39 -20.96 5.49
C THR A 1017 -26.72 -20.25 6.65
#